data_AF-A0A8S4ASZ0-F1
#
_entry.id   AF-A0A8S4ASZ0-F1
#
_cell.length_a   1.000
_cell.length_b   1.000
_cell.length_c   1.000
_cell.angle_alpha   90.00
_cell.angle_beta   90.00
_cell.angle_gamma   90.00
#
_symmetry.space_group_name_H-M   'P 1'
#
loop_
_entity.id
_entity.type
_entity.pdbx_description
1 polymer ?
#
loop_
_entity_poly.entity_id
_entity_poly.type
_entity_poly.pdbx_seq_one_letter_code
_entity_poly.pdbx_strand_id
1 'polypeptide(L)'
;MGTQTKALVSAKWLAGMLGAGLAGPGLRVLDASWYLPAMGRDGRGEFAHSHIPGASFFDIDACSDRTSRFDHTLPADSFFGDYVGGLGVGNHSHVVVYDASDFGMFSCTRVWWMFRLFGHPRVSVLDGGFRAWVKQGHPVTGARASPERAQFTATMNRSWVRSFEDVTENISAGRFQLVDVRPYARFRGREPEPREGVQPGHIPGSKCMPFFKFLDEDGMMLPTEELKRFFEKSQVDLSRPLCGTCGSGVTACHMVLAAHLCGAPGASVYDGSWYEWFTRAPPEHIISEANGKPHHTRGCVYFPVAHAPSSSHRLNCALLNMAAQTRALVSSEWLADAIKNKLVGPKLRILDTSWYLAKTKRVPKDEFAQKHIPGASFFDLDECSDKSSKYDHMLPTPSHFSRYVEDLGIGSDTHVVVYDTSDFGAYSSPRVWWMFRLFGHNLVSVLDGGMKNWLANGHPVTPEHCKPERRDFRATLNASWVKTYEDILENINTKQVQVVDARSAGRFRGTEPEPRDDVRPGHFPGAINMPFPSFWEASGKQRDTESLAQLFKEAGVDLERPLWASCGSGVTACHVVLAAYQLGHHGVCVYDGSWSEWYKRASPEYIISEGEGKNRRQSEGSVSISDAGKLAPKQTLRQLLSQERKAWRKDHPFGFVAVPTKNPDGTMNLMNWECAIPGKKGTLWEGGLYKLRMLFKDDYPSSPPKCKFEPPIFHPNVYPSGTVCLSILEEDKDWRPAITIKQILLGIQELLNEPNIQDPAQAEAYTIYCQNRMDYEKRVRAQAKKFAPT
;
A
#
# COMPACT_ATOMS: atom_id res chain seq x y z
N MET A 1 -30.49 13.48 38.10
CA MET A 1 -29.99 13.22 36.73
C MET A 1 -28.57 12.71 36.86
N GLY A 2 -28.39 11.38 36.87
CA GLY A 2 -27.07 10.77 37.10
C GLY A 2 -26.19 10.95 35.86
N THR A 3 -24.98 11.45 36.05
CA THR A 3 -23.97 11.58 34.99
C THR A 3 -23.70 10.22 34.36
N GLN A 4 -24.06 10.06 33.09
CA GLN A 4 -23.83 8.83 32.33
C GLN A 4 -22.31 8.59 32.24
N THR A 5 -21.85 7.45 32.77
CA THR A 5 -20.44 7.04 32.63
C THR A 5 -20.10 6.92 31.14
N LYS A 6 -19.03 7.60 30.71
CA LYS A 6 -18.58 7.53 29.32
C LYS A 6 -18.03 6.15 29.00
N ALA A 7 -18.35 5.60 27.83
CA ALA A 7 -17.80 4.32 27.39
C ALA A 7 -16.30 4.40 27.06
N LEU A 8 -15.80 5.57 26.67
CA LEU A 8 -14.38 5.85 26.43
C LEU A 8 -13.86 6.93 27.38
N VAL A 9 -12.64 6.75 27.86
CA VAL A 9 -11.89 7.75 28.64
C VAL A 9 -10.49 7.89 28.06
N SER A 10 -9.92 9.09 28.10
CA SER A 10 -8.56 9.34 27.60
C SER A 10 -7.51 9.04 28.66
N ALA A 11 -6.27 8.75 28.21
CA ALA A 11 -5.12 8.61 29.10
C ALA A 11 -4.90 9.84 29.99
N LYS A 12 -5.05 11.06 29.44
CA LYS A 12 -5.00 12.29 30.23
C LYS A 12 -6.05 12.33 31.35
N TRP A 13 -7.29 11.90 31.07
CA TRP A 13 -8.33 11.87 32.10
C TRP A 13 -7.99 10.86 33.19
N LEU A 14 -7.60 9.65 32.82
CA LEU A 14 -7.25 8.60 33.78
C LEU A 14 -6.05 9.03 34.63
N ALA A 15 -5.00 9.59 34.03
CA ALA A 15 -3.85 10.12 34.73
C ALA A 15 -4.23 11.22 35.74
N GLY A 16 -5.16 12.11 35.38
CA GLY A 16 -5.71 13.09 36.31
C GLY A 16 -6.43 12.45 37.51
N MET A 17 -7.22 11.39 37.29
CA MET A 17 -7.89 10.66 38.37
C MET A 17 -6.89 9.94 39.28
N LEU A 18 -5.88 9.29 38.71
CA LEU A 18 -4.83 8.61 39.48
C LEU A 18 -3.99 9.61 40.27
N GLY A 19 -3.61 10.74 39.67
CA GLY A 19 -2.86 11.82 40.33
C GLY A 19 -3.63 12.49 41.48
N ALA A 20 -4.96 12.50 41.41
CA ALA A 20 -5.83 12.96 42.50
C ALA A 20 -6.04 11.90 43.60
N GLY A 21 -5.39 10.74 43.52
CA GLY A 21 -5.51 9.67 44.51
C GLY A 21 -6.86 8.94 44.49
N LEU A 22 -7.60 9.00 43.37
CA LEU A 22 -8.94 8.42 43.27
C LEU A 22 -8.93 6.91 42.94
N ALA A 23 -7.75 6.32 42.69
CA ALA A 23 -7.61 4.87 42.53
C ALA A 23 -7.98 4.15 43.85
N GLY A 24 -8.93 3.21 43.79
CA GLY A 24 -9.44 2.53 44.97
C GLY A 24 -10.81 1.88 44.73
N PRO A 25 -11.61 1.62 45.78
CA PRO A 25 -12.93 0.99 45.62
C PRO A 25 -13.88 1.75 44.67
N GLY A 26 -13.72 3.08 44.56
CA GLY A 26 -14.50 3.93 43.66
C GLY A 26 -14.05 3.95 42.19
N LEU A 27 -12.76 3.68 41.91
CA LEU A 27 -12.18 3.63 40.57
C LEU A 27 -11.15 2.49 40.49
N ARG A 28 -11.46 1.46 39.69
CA ARG A 28 -10.60 0.30 39.46
C ARG A 28 -10.08 0.34 38.03
N VAL A 29 -8.78 0.14 37.86
CA VAL A 29 -8.15 0.03 36.53
C VAL A 29 -7.84 -1.45 36.31
N LEU A 30 -8.21 -1.98 35.15
CA LEU A 30 -7.99 -3.37 34.78
C LEU A 30 -7.15 -3.45 33.51
N ASP A 31 -6.05 -4.17 33.60
CA ASP A 31 -5.29 -4.61 32.43
C ASP A 31 -5.88 -5.92 31.94
N ALA A 32 -6.49 -5.89 30.76
CA ALA A 32 -7.12 -7.03 30.12
C ALA A 32 -6.27 -7.59 28.98
N SER A 33 -4.94 -7.39 29.01
CA SER A 33 -4.04 -7.82 27.95
C SER A 33 -4.12 -9.33 27.72
N TRP A 34 -4.63 -9.68 26.55
CA TRP A 34 -4.72 -11.04 26.07
C TRP A 34 -4.28 -11.06 24.61
N TYR A 35 -3.49 -12.06 24.25
CA TYR A 35 -2.92 -12.19 22.93
C TYR A 35 -3.25 -13.56 22.36
N LEU A 36 -3.46 -13.62 21.04
CA LEU A 36 -3.48 -14.89 20.33
C LEU A 36 -2.16 -15.63 20.59
N PRO A 37 -2.17 -16.96 20.79
CA PRO A 37 -0.96 -17.75 21.02
C PRO A 37 0.14 -17.54 19.96
N ALA A 38 -0.27 -17.26 18.73
CA ALA A 38 0.60 -16.93 17.61
C ALA A 38 1.47 -15.68 17.86
N MET A 39 1.00 -14.69 18.62
CA MET A 39 1.76 -13.46 18.85
C MET A 39 2.98 -13.65 19.75
N GLY A 40 3.11 -14.80 20.44
CA GLY A 40 4.27 -15.08 21.30
C GLY A 40 4.46 -14.10 22.45
N ARG A 41 3.41 -13.35 22.80
CA ARG A 41 3.38 -12.35 23.86
C ARG A 41 2.69 -12.93 25.09
N ASP A 42 3.21 -12.58 26.26
CA ASP A 42 2.66 -12.98 27.55
C ASP A 42 2.07 -11.75 28.24
N GLY A 43 0.74 -11.58 28.17
CA GLY A 43 0.06 -10.43 28.77
C GLY A 43 0.23 -10.34 30.28
N ARG A 44 0.28 -11.48 30.97
CA ARG A 44 0.48 -11.52 32.43
C ARG A 44 1.92 -11.17 32.78
N GLY A 45 2.88 -11.68 32.01
CA GLY A 45 4.28 -11.32 32.10
C GLY A 45 4.51 -9.84 31.85
N GLU A 46 3.98 -9.29 30.76
CA GLU A 46 4.08 -7.87 30.42
C GLU A 46 3.49 -6.98 31.52
N PHE A 47 2.30 -7.31 32.01
CA PHE A 47 1.68 -6.63 33.14
C PHE A 47 2.60 -6.63 34.37
N ALA A 48 3.21 -7.76 34.73
CA ALA A 48 4.10 -7.84 35.89
C ALA A 48 5.35 -6.94 35.75
N HIS A 49 5.80 -6.64 34.53
CA HIS A 49 6.94 -5.76 34.28
C HIS A 49 6.54 -4.28 34.20
N SER A 50 5.45 -3.95 33.51
CA SER A 50 5.03 -2.58 33.25
C SER A 50 3.54 -2.47 32.98
N HIS A 51 2.82 -1.75 33.85
CA HIS A 51 1.39 -1.50 33.75
C HIS A 51 1.01 -0.12 34.34
N ILE A 52 -0.25 0.28 34.17
CA ILE A 52 -0.78 1.54 34.73
C ILE A 52 -0.84 1.44 36.26
N PRO A 53 -0.32 2.41 37.04
CA PRO A 53 -0.33 2.37 38.50
C PRO A 53 -1.72 2.08 39.10
N GLY A 54 -1.76 1.09 40.00
CA GLY A 54 -2.99 0.66 40.68
C GLY A 54 -3.88 -0.28 39.86
N ALA A 55 -3.49 -0.64 38.63
CA ALA A 55 -4.22 -1.60 37.83
C ALA A 55 -4.12 -3.03 38.38
N SER A 56 -5.12 -3.86 38.09
CA SER A 56 -5.11 -5.29 38.35
C SER A 56 -5.28 -6.06 37.05
N PHE A 57 -4.61 -7.20 36.93
CA PHE A 57 -4.70 -8.02 35.72
C PHE A 57 -6.01 -8.80 35.68
N PHE A 58 -6.82 -8.55 34.64
CA PHE A 58 -8.00 -9.33 34.30
C PHE A 58 -7.61 -10.36 33.24
N ASP A 59 -7.64 -11.63 33.63
CA ASP A 59 -7.32 -12.76 32.79
C ASP A 59 -8.60 -13.32 32.16
N ILE A 60 -8.77 -13.08 30.86
CA ILE A 60 -9.96 -13.49 30.09
C ILE A 60 -10.08 -15.02 30.05
N ASP A 61 -8.95 -15.74 29.98
CA ASP A 61 -8.95 -17.20 29.96
C ASP A 61 -9.36 -17.77 31.31
N ALA A 62 -8.91 -17.15 32.41
CA ALA A 62 -9.36 -17.51 33.75
C ALA A 62 -10.82 -17.13 34.00
N CYS A 63 -11.29 -16.02 33.43
CA CYS A 63 -12.65 -15.51 33.54
C CYS A 63 -13.59 -16.06 32.44
N SER A 64 -13.57 -17.37 32.23
CA SER A 64 -14.35 -18.08 31.21
C SER A 64 -15.00 -19.35 31.78
N ASP A 65 -16.03 -19.87 31.11
CA ASP A 65 -16.58 -21.19 31.40
C ASP A 65 -15.61 -22.28 30.96
N ARG A 66 -14.87 -22.81 31.94
CA ARG A 66 -13.86 -23.86 31.73
C ARG A 66 -14.47 -25.25 31.48
N THR A 67 -15.80 -25.38 31.55
CA THR A 67 -16.53 -26.61 31.20
C THR A 67 -16.95 -26.65 29.73
N SER A 68 -16.97 -25.49 29.07
CA SER A 68 -17.24 -25.39 27.64
C SER A 68 -16.11 -26.00 26.82
N ARG A 69 -16.48 -26.58 25.67
CA ARG A 69 -15.52 -27.05 24.66
C ARG A 69 -14.97 -25.92 23.78
N PHE A 70 -15.51 -24.71 23.94
CA PHE A 70 -15.14 -23.53 23.17
C PHE A 70 -14.48 -22.50 24.10
N ASP A 71 -13.30 -22.02 23.70
CA ASP A 71 -12.53 -21.06 24.50
C ASP A 71 -13.28 -19.73 24.68
N HIS A 72 -13.03 -19.05 25.80
CA HIS A 72 -13.60 -17.73 26.15
C HIS A 72 -15.13 -17.67 26.26
N THR A 73 -15.79 -18.83 26.29
CA THR A 73 -17.23 -18.91 26.58
C THR A 73 -17.52 -18.19 27.90
N LEU A 74 -18.61 -17.41 27.92
CA LEU A 74 -19.01 -16.64 29.08
C LEU A 74 -19.15 -17.50 30.35
N PRO A 75 -18.61 -17.05 31.49
CA PRO A 75 -18.79 -17.75 32.76
C PRO A 75 -20.21 -17.59 33.32
N ALA A 76 -20.53 -18.37 34.35
CA ALA A 76 -21.74 -18.15 35.15
C ALA A 76 -21.69 -16.83 35.92
N ASP A 77 -22.87 -16.25 36.20
CA ASP A 77 -23.03 -15.01 36.98
C ASP A 77 -22.24 -15.01 38.29
N SER A 78 -22.39 -16.06 39.09
CA SER A 78 -21.72 -16.21 40.39
C SER A 78 -20.21 -16.19 40.24
N PHE A 79 -19.67 -16.91 39.25
CA PHE A 79 -18.24 -16.96 39.00
C PHE A 79 -17.68 -15.62 38.54
N PHE A 80 -18.36 -14.92 37.62
CA PHE A 80 -17.93 -13.58 37.19
C PHE A 80 -17.89 -12.62 38.38
N GLY A 81 -18.94 -12.61 39.22
CA GLY A 81 -19.00 -11.77 40.41
C GLY A 81 -17.90 -12.06 41.42
N ASP A 82 -17.63 -13.34 41.70
CA ASP A 82 -16.53 -13.74 42.57
C ASP A 82 -15.16 -13.36 42.01
N TYR A 83 -14.95 -13.56 40.71
CA TYR A 83 -13.71 -13.27 40.01
C TYR A 83 -13.37 -11.77 40.08
N VAL A 84 -14.30 -10.90 39.66
CA VAL A 84 -14.06 -9.45 39.65
C VAL A 84 -14.06 -8.85 41.06
N GLY A 85 -14.82 -9.44 41.99
CA GLY A 85 -14.75 -9.11 43.41
C GLY A 85 -13.34 -9.35 43.98
N GLY A 86 -12.67 -10.44 43.56
CA GLY A 86 -11.26 -10.71 43.87
C GLY A 86 -10.27 -9.69 43.30
N LEU A 87 -10.65 -8.97 42.24
CA LEU A 87 -9.90 -7.84 41.66
C LEU A 87 -10.28 -6.49 42.31
N GLY A 88 -11.04 -6.52 43.41
CA GLY A 88 -11.49 -5.33 44.15
C GLY A 88 -12.58 -4.53 43.45
N VAL A 89 -13.28 -5.12 42.49
CA VAL A 89 -14.40 -4.47 41.80
C VAL A 89 -15.69 -4.77 42.55
N GLY A 90 -16.38 -3.73 43.04
CA GLY A 90 -17.72 -3.84 43.62
C GLY A 90 -18.80 -3.26 42.70
N ASN A 91 -20.08 -3.50 43.01
CA ASN A 91 -21.19 -2.98 42.20
C ASN A 91 -21.19 -1.44 42.02
N HIS A 92 -20.51 -0.69 42.92
CA HIS A 92 -20.41 0.77 42.89
C HIS A 92 -19.10 1.30 42.30
N SER A 93 -18.15 0.43 41.93
CA SER A 93 -16.88 0.84 41.32
C SER A 93 -17.12 1.46 39.93
N HIS A 94 -16.30 2.42 39.53
CA HIS A 94 -16.09 2.74 38.12
C HIS A 94 -14.90 1.91 37.65
N VAL A 95 -15.08 1.08 36.63
CA VAL A 95 -14.02 0.27 36.05
C VAL A 95 -13.48 0.94 34.78
N VAL A 96 -12.16 1.07 34.67
CA VAL A 96 -11.48 1.46 33.42
C VAL A 96 -10.66 0.28 32.94
N VAL A 97 -10.95 -0.21 31.75
CA VAL A 97 -10.28 -1.37 31.15
C VAL A 97 -9.36 -0.90 30.05
N TYR A 98 -8.15 -1.46 29.98
CA TYR A 98 -7.24 -1.27 28.86
C TYR A 98 -6.56 -2.60 28.49
N ASP A 99 -5.85 -2.63 27.38
CA ASP A 99 -4.87 -3.68 27.08
C ASP A 99 -3.60 -3.05 26.49
N ALA A 100 -2.52 -3.84 26.44
CA ALA A 100 -1.21 -3.46 25.92
C ALA A 100 -0.99 -3.92 24.47
N SER A 101 -2.08 -4.08 23.70
CA SER A 101 -2.01 -4.38 22.27
C SER A 101 -1.39 -3.26 21.47
N ASP A 102 -0.64 -3.64 20.42
CA ASP A 102 -0.07 -2.69 19.45
C ASP A 102 -1.15 -1.96 18.63
N PHE A 103 -2.35 -2.55 18.54
CA PHE A 103 -3.53 -1.93 17.92
C PHE A 103 -4.13 -0.80 18.77
N GLY A 104 -3.70 -0.62 20.03
CA GLY A 104 -4.30 0.29 21.00
C GLY A 104 -5.49 -0.32 21.74
N MET A 105 -6.33 -1.11 21.06
CA MET A 105 -7.44 -1.85 21.66
C MET A 105 -7.57 -3.23 21.00
N PHE A 106 -7.68 -4.29 21.80
CA PHE A 106 -7.86 -5.65 21.29
C PHE A 106 -8.79 -6.51 22.16
N SER A 107 -8.43 -6.72 23.42
CA SER A 107 -9.14 -7.60 24.35
C SER A 107 -9.93 -6.81 25.41
N CYS A 108 -9.57 -5.55 25.66
CA CYS A 108 -10.24 -4.69 26.63
C CYS A 108 -11.72 -4.45 26.31
N THR A 109 -12.10 -4.41 25.03
CA THR A 109 -13.49 -4.24 24.59
C THR A 109 -14.37 -5.41 25.01
N ARG A 110 -13.82 -6.63 25.07
CA ARG A 110 -14.52 -7.82 25.58
C ARG A 110 -14.82 -7.70 27.06
N VAL A 111 -13.84 -7.30 27.86
CA VAL A 111 -14.03 -7.16 29.32
C VAL A 111 -15.00 -6.00 29.62
N TRP A 112 -14.91 -4.89 28.90
CA TRP A 112 -15.91 -3.81 28.97
C TRP A 112 -17.33 -4.33 28.68
N TRP A 113 -17.49 -5.12 27.61
CA TRP A 113 -18.79 -5.70 27.27
C TRP A 113 -19.28 -6.69 28.33
N MET A 114 -18.40 -7.54 28.88
CA MET A 114 -18.73 -8.48 29.94
C MET A 114 -19.26 -7.76 31.19
N PHE A 115 -18.61 -6.69 31.66
CA PHE A 115 -19.13 -5.90 32.78
C PHE A 115 -20.56 -5.41 32.51
N ARG A 116 -20.82 -4.86 31.31
CA ARG A 116 -22.17 -4.41 30.96
C ARG A 116 -23.16 -5.55 30.85
N LEU A 117 -22.76 -6.67 30.25
CA LEU A 117 -23.55 -7.89 30.13
C LEU A 117 -23.99 -8.38 31.51
N PHE A 118 -23.07 -8.38 32.49
CA PHE A 118 -23.31 -8.79 33.87
C PHE A 118 -23.93 -7.69 34.75
N GLY A 119 -24.56 -6.68 34.14
CA GLY A 119 -25.35 -5.67 34.85
C GLY A 119 -24.56 -4.49 35.41
N HIS A 120 -23.31 -4.29 35.01
CA HIS A 120 -22.45 -3.21 35.51
C HIS A 120 -22.15 -2.17 34.41
N PRO A 121 -22.96 -1.11 34.28
CA PRO A 121 -22.78 -0.08 33.25
C PRO A 121 -21.67 0.93 33.55
N ARG A 122 -21.12 0.96 34.76
CA ARG A 122 -20.08 1.92 35.20
C ARG A 122 -18.68 1.44 34.77
N VAL A 123 -18.52 1.20 33.48
CA VAL A 123 -17.29 0.68 32.89
C VAL A 123 -16.92 1.49 31.64
N SER A 124 -15.64 1.82 31.51
CA SER A 124 -15.05 2.54 30.39
C SER A 124 -13.87 1.78 29.82
N VAL A 125 -13.58 1.98 28.53
CA VAL A 125 -12.32 1.58 27.92
C VAL A 125 -11.37 2.77 27.86
N LEU A 126 -10.09 2.54 28.14
CA LEU A 126 -9.04 3.51 27.93
C LEU A 126 -8.75 3.62 26.43
N ASP A 127 -9.09 4.77 25.85
CA ASP A 127 -8.94 5.03 24.43
C ASP A 127 -7.46 5.09 24.04
N GLY A 128 -7.06 4.26 23.06
CA GLY A 128 -5.66 4.02 22.69
C GLY A 128 -4.85 3.11 23.63
N GLY A 129 -5.48 2.58 24.68
CA GLY A 129 -4.92 1.58 25.59
C GLY A 129 -3.61 1.99 26.27
N PHE A 130 -2.79 0.98 26.61
CA PHE A 130 -1.48 1.21 27.24
C PHE A 130 -0.52 1.96 26.33
N ARG A 131 -0.64 1.75 25.01
CA ARG A 131 0.18 2.44 24.00
C ARG A 131 0.02 3.96 24.10
N ALA A 132 -1.22 4.46 24.14
CA ALA A 132 -1.48 5.90 24.27
C ALA A 132 -1.04 6.44 25.64
N TRP A 133 -1.19 5.64 26.71
CA TRP A 133 -0.71 5.98 28.05
C TRP A 133 0.80 6.27 28.05
N VAL A 134 1.59 5.35 27.51
CA VAL A 134 3.06 5.48 27.43
C VAL A 134 3.47 6.59 26.47
N LYS A 135 2.82 6.69 25.29
CA LYS A 135 3.10 7.75 24.29
C LYS A 135 2.94 9.16 24.88
N GLN A 136 2.00 9.35 25.80
CA GLN A 136 1.76 10.63 26.48
C GLN A 136 2.67 10.86 27.70
N GLY A 137 3.59 9.95 28.00
CA GLY A 137 4.55 10.08 29.09
C GLY A 137 3.96 9.89 30.49
N HIS A 138 2.82 9.21 30.62
CA HIS A 138 2.21 8.96 31.93
C HIS A 138 2.97 7.85 32.70
N PRO A 139 2.94 7.86 34.05
CA PRO A 139 3.73 6.92 34.85
C PRO A 139 3.34 5.45 34.65
N VAL A 140 4.32 4.56 34.67
CA VAL A 140 4.13 3.10 34.64
C VAL A 140 4.79 2.45 35.86
N THR A 141 4.38 1.23 36.22
CA THR A 141 4.94 0.49 37.34
C THR A 141 4.96 -1.01 37.09
N GLY A 142 5.85 -1.75 37.77
CA GLY A 142 5.79 -3.21 37.90
C GLY A 142 5.32 -3.65 39.30
N ALA A 143 4.92 -2.70 40.16
CA ALA A 143 4.51 -3.01 41.53
C ALA A 143 3.16 -3.74 41.54
N ARG A 144 3.08 -4.88 42.24
CA ARG A 144 1.86 -5.67 42.30
C ARG A 144 0.77 -4.96 43.12
N ALA A 145 -0.35 -4.65 42.48
CA ALA A 145 -1.56 -4.23 43.20
C ALA A 145 -2.18 -5.42 43.96
N SER A 146 -2.59 -5.19 45.21
CA SER A 146 -3.31 -6.17 46.04
C SER A 146 -4.57 -5.51 46.61
N PRO A 147 -5.63 -5.35 45.80
CA PRO A 147 -6.86 -4.74 46.27
C PRO A 147 -7.57 -5.62 47.30
N GLU A 148 -8.30 -5.00 48.24
CA GLU A 148 -9.23 -5.72 49.09
C GLU A 148 -10.37 -6.32 48.26
N ARG A 149 -10.80 -7.54 48.60
CA ARG A 149 -11.92 -8.20 47.93
C ARG A 149 -13.19 -7.36 48.12
N ALA A 150 -13.89 -7.11 47.03
CA ALA A 150 -15.16 -6.40 47.03
C ALA A 150 -16.34 -7.34 46.74
N GLN A 151 -17.54 -6.92 47.12
CA GLN A 151 -18.77 -7.62 46.75
C GLN A 151 -19.28 -7.16 45.38
N PHE A 152 -19.42 -8.11 44.47
CA PHE A 152 -20.02 -7.90 43.16
C PHE A 152 -21.12 -8.93 42.90
N THR A 153 -22.37 -8.47 42.82
CA THR A 153 -23.51 -9.28 42.37
C THR A 153 -23.68 -9.09 40.87
N ALA A 154 -23.43 -10.15 40.11
CA ALA A 154 -23.58 -10.15 38.66
C ALA A 154 -25.01 -10.51 38.24
N THR A 155 -25.48 -9.95 37.13
CA THR A 155 -26.76 -10.32 36.51
C THR A 155 -26.63 -10.27 35.00
N MET A 156 -26.43 -11.43 34.37
CA MET A 156 -26.26 -11.55 32.93
C MET A 156 -27.55 -11.21 32.17
N ASN A 157 -27.44 -10.23 31.28
CA ASN A 157 -28.46 -9.96 30.27
C ASN A 157 -28.33 -10.96 29.11
N ARG A 158 -29.05 -12.08 29.20
CA ARG A 158 -29.04 -13.12 28.17
C ARG A 158 -29.47 -12.64 26.79
N SER A 159 -30.23 -11.54 26.67
CA SER A 159 -30.64 -11.02 25.35
C SER A 159 -29.48 -10.47 24.52
N TRP A 160 -28.32 -10.21 25.13
CA TRP A 160 -27.11 -9.76 24.45
C TRP A 160 -26.18 -10.90 24.06
N VAL A 161 -26.56 -12.15 24.33
CA VAL A 161 -25.85 -13.33 23.86
C VAL A 161 -26.72 -14.02 22.81
N ARG A 162 -26.10 -14.52 21.75
CA ARG A 162 -26.75 -15.40 20.77
C ARG A 162 -26.10 -16.76 20.84
N SER A 163 -26.90 -17.82 20.74
CA SER A 163 -26.40 -19.20 20.61
C SER A 163 -26.20 -19.59 19.14
N PHE A 164 -25.60 -20.76 18.92
CA PHE A 164 -25.52 -21.37 17.60
C PHE A 164 -26.91 -21.55 16.96
N GLU A 165 -27.91 -21.95 17.74
CA GLU A 165 -29.29 -22.14 17.30
C GLU A 165 -29.90 -20.81 16.86
N ASP A 166 -29.72 -19.73 17.64
CA ASP A 166 -30.20 -18.39 17.28
C ASP A 166 -29.61 -17.94 15.93
N VAL A 167 -28.31 -18.17 15.71
CA VAL A 167 -27.63 -17.79 14.47
C VAL A 167 -28.08 -18.65 13.31
N THR A 168 -28.32 -19.94 13.54
CA THR A 168 -28.83 -20.88 12.52
C THR A 168 -30.22 -20.49 12.06
N GLU A 169 -31.14 -20.20 12.99
CA GLU A 169 -32.48 -19.69 12.65
C GLU A 169 -32.41 -18.37 11.89
N ASN A 170 -31.46 -17.50 12.27
CA ASN A 170 -31.32 -16.18 11.67
C ASN A 170 -30.93 -16.19 10.19
N ILE A 171 -30.28 -17.25 9.69
CA ILE A 171 -29.95 -17.40 8.26
C ILE A 171 -31.19 -17.27 7.39
N SER A 172 -32.29 -17.89 7.81
CA SER A 172 -33.57 -17.82 7.08
C SER A 172 -34.46 -16.68 7.57
N ALA A 173 -34.48 -16.42 8.88
CA ALA A 173 -35.42 -15.49 9.48
C ALA A 173 -35.03 -14.00 9.36
N GLY A 174 -33.72 -13.69 9.24
CA GLY A 174 -33.23 -12.32 9.11
C GLY A 174 -33.59 -11.39 10.28
N ARG A 175 -33.78 -11.94 11.48
CA ARG A 175 -34.21 -11.23 12.71
C ARG A 175 -33.17 -10.20 13.18
N PHE A 176 -31.89 -10.46 12.95
CA PHE A 176 -30.79 -9.57 13.27
C PHE A 176 -29.71 -9.58 12.18
N GLN A 177 -28.92 -8.51 12.12
CA GLN A 177 -27.76 -8.43 11.25
C GLN A 177 -26.56 -9.07 11.93
N LEU A 178 -26.01 -10.11 11.33
CA LEU A 178 -24.79 -10.75 11.82
C LEU A 178 -23.57 -10.05 11.22
N VAL A 179 -22.69 -9.53 12.07
CA VAL A 179 -21.49 -8.77 11.70
C VAL A 179 -20.26 -9.53 12.14
N ASP A 180 -19.47 -9.98 11.17
CA ASP A 180 -18.19 -10.62 11.38
C ASP A 180 -17.07 -9.59 11.39
N VAL A 181 -16.32 -9.51 12.49
CA VAL A 181 -15.25 -8.51 12.65
C VAL A 181 -13.84 -9.07 12.41
N ARG A 182 -13.73 -10.29 11.88
CA ARG A 182 -12.43 -10.84 11.48
C ARG A 182 -11.87 -10.08 10.26
N PRO A 183 -10.54 -10.18 10.01
CA PRO A 183 -9.93 -9.70 8.78
C PRO A 183 -10.66 -10.21 7.53
N TYR A 184 -10.76 -9.36 6.52
CA TYR A 184 -11.58 -9.61 5.32
C TYR A 184 -11.22 -10.93 4.64
N ALA A 185 -9.93 -11.24 4.52
CA ALA A 185 -9.52 -12.39 3.76
C ALA A 185 -9.62 -13.72 4.56
N ARG A 186 -9.71 -13.68 5.91
CA ARG A 186 -10.25 -14.79 6.74
C ARG A 186 -11.74 -15.01 6.53
N PHE A 187 -12.52 -13.92 6.53
CA PHE A 187 -13.96 -13.96 6.24
C PHE A 187 -14.24 -14.56 4.86
N ARG A 188 -13.49 -14.15 3.82
CA ARG A 188 -13.66 -14.66 2.45
C ARG A 188 -13.16 -16.09 2.25
N GLY A 189 -12.37 -16.63 3.18
CA GLY A 189 -11.76 -17.95 2.98
C GLY A 189 -10.44 -17.94 2.20
N ARG A 190 -9.90 -16.75 1.88
CA ARG A 190 -8.58 -16.60 1.22
C ARG A 190 -7.41 -16.89 2.18
N GLU A 191 -7.72 -16.94 3.47
CA GLU A 191 -6.73 -17.06 4.52
C GLU A 191 -7.15 -18.00 5.64
N PRO A 192 -6.31 -18.94 6.02
CA PRO A 192 -6.70 -19.87 7.07
C PRO A 192 -6.69 -19.31 8.51
N GLU A 193 -7.48 -19.95 9.36
CA GLU A 193 -7.75 -19.50 10.72
C GLU A 193 -6.56 -19.75 11.68
N PRO A 194 -6.35 -18.92 12.72
CA PRO A 194 -5.29 -19.15 13.72
C PRO A 194 -5.42 -20.47 14.52
N ARG A 195 -6.59 -21.11 14.48
CA ARG A 195 -6.86 -22.40 15.15
C ARG A 195 -6.78 -23.59 14.18
N GLU A 196 -6.14 -24.68 14.58
CA GLU A 196 -5.95 -25.91 13.76
C GLU A 196 -7.20 -26.71 13.63
N GLY A 197 -7.32 -27.32 12.45
CA GLY A 197 -8.54 -27.97 12.02
C GLY A 197 -9.66 -27.02 11.60
N VAL A 198 -9.55 -25.70 11.83
CA VAL A 198 -10.60 -24.73 11.48
C VAL A 198 -10.38 -24.19 10.07
N GLN A 199 -11.32 -24.44 9.16
CA GLN A 199 -11.24 -23.88 7.81
C GLN A 199 -11.71 -22.42 7.80
N PRO A 200 -11.19 -21.60 6.87
CA PRO A 200 -11.63 -20.23 6.74
C PRO A 200 -12.89 -20.09 5.89
N GLY A 201 -13.58 -18.97 6.06
CA GLY A 201 -14.91 -18.74 5.53
C GLY A 201 -15.75 -17.92 6.51
N HIS A 202 -17.06 -17.83 6.26
CA HIS A 202 -17.99 -17.07 7.09
C HIS A 202 -19.39 -17.69 7.14
N ILE A 203 -20.20 -17.14 8.05
CA ILE A 203 -21.58 -17.55 8.29
C ILE A 203 -22.47 -16.96 7.19
N PRO A 204 -23.40 -17.73 6.58
CA PRO A 204 -24.27 -17.23 5.52
C PRO A 204 -24.99 -15.93 5.91
N GLY A 205 -24.98 -14.96 4.99
CA GLY A 205 -25.63 -13.66 5.18
C GLY A 205 -24.95 -12.69 6.17
N SER A 206 -23.80 -13.06 6.74
CA SER A 206 -23.03 -12.15 7.60
C SER A 206 -22.35 -11.02 6.82
N LYS A 207 -22.14 -9.87 7.48
CA LYS A 207 -21.48 -8.67 6.94
C LYS A 207 -20.09 -8.53 7.54
N CYS A 208 -19.08 -8.20 6.73
CA CYS A 208 -17.70 -8.09 7.20
C CYS A 208 -17.37 -6.66 7.63
N MET A 209 -16.92 -6.48 8.88
CA MET A 209 -16.44 -5.20 9.44
C MET A 209 -15.17 -5.43 10.27
N PRO A 210 -13.98 -5.53 9.65
CA PRO A 210 -12.76 -5.91 10.35
C PRO A 210 -12.46 -5.02 11.57
N PHE A 211 -12.17 -5.63 12.72
CA PHE A 211 -12.14 -4.92 14.01
C PHE A 211 -11.15 -3.74 14.05
N PHE A 212 -10.00 -3.87 13.37
CA PHE A 212 -8.97 -2.82 13.32
C PHE A 212 -9.43 -1.58 12.54
N LYS A 213 -10.54 -1.64 11.79
CA LYS A 213 -11.15 -0.50 11.11
C LYS A 213 -12.07 0.34 11.99
N PHE A 214 -12.32 -0.08 13.23
CA PHE A 214 -12.96 0.79 14.22
C PHE A 214 -11.97 1.75 14.90
N LEU A 215 -10.67 1.61 14.61
CA LEU A 215 -9.59 2.38 15.22
C LEU A 215 -8.88 3.24 14.18
N ASP A 216 -8.32 4.37 14.60
CA ASP A 216 -7.41 5.19 13.80
C ASP A 216 -5.96 4.65 13.82
N GLU A 217 -5.05 5.33 13.14
CA GLU A 217 -3.63 4.96 13.05
C GLU A 217 -2.90 5.04 14.40
N ASP A 218 -3.42 5.83 15.33
CA ASP A 218 -2.91 5.97 16.69
C ASP A 218 -3.48 4.90 17.64
N GLY A 219 -4.41 4.07 17.16
CA GLY A 219 -5.07 3.01 17.93
C GLY A 219 -6.24 3.52 18.78
N MET A 220 -6.71 4.74 18.54
CA MET A 220 -7.86 5.34 19.21
C MET A 220 -9.14 4.91 18.49
N MET A 221 -10.27 4.81 19.20
CA MET A 221 -11.56 4.58 18.57
C MET A 221 -11.92 5.74 17.63
N LEU A 222 -12.39 5.41 16.42
CA LEU A 222 -12.81 6.43 15.46
C LEU A 222 -13.90 7.36 16.03
N PRO A 223 -13.94 8.62 15.60
CA PRO A 223 -15.03 9.54 15.94
C PRO A 223 -16.40 8.96 15.57
N THR A 224 -17.44 9.24 16.38
CA THR A 224 -18.79 8.70 16.20
C THR A 224 -19.35 8.88 14.78
N GLU A 225 -19.07 10.01 14.12
CA GLU A 225 -19.53 10.24 12.74
C GLU A 225 -18.81 9.36 11.72
N GLU A 226 -17.55 9.04 11.94
CA GLU A 226 -16.80 8.10 11.10
C GLU A 226 -17.23 6.65 11.34
N LEU A 227 -17.52 6.29 12.59
CA LEU A 227 -18.12 5.00 12.94
C LEU A 227 -19.48 4.81 12.25
N LYS A 228 -20.37 5.81 12.29
CA LYS A 228 -21.65 5.78 11.57
C LYS A 228 -21.45 5.56 10.07
N ARG A 229 -20.52 6.32 9.45
CA ARG A 229 -20.15 6.12 8.03
C ARG A 229 -19.61 4.72 7.77
N PHE A 230 -18.85 4.15 8.70
CA PHE A 230 -18.33 2.79 8.55
C PHE A 230 -19.46 1.76 8.59
N PHE A 231 -20.41 1.87 9.53
CA PHE A 231 -21.62 1.06 9.56
C PHE A 231 -22.44 1.19 8.26
N GLU A 232 -22.68 2.41 7.79
CA GLU A 232 -23.41 2.68 6.54
C GLU A 232 -22.71 2.05 5.33
N LYS A 233 -21.39 2.26 5.17
CA LYS A 233 -20.58 1.69 4.08
C LYS A 233 -20.58 0.16 4.11
N SER A 234 -20.56 -0.43 5.29
CA SER A 234 -20.67 -1.89 5.49
C SER A 234 -22.12 -2.39 5.40
N GLN A 235 -23.05 -1.53 5.01
CA GLN A 235 -24.48 -1.81 4.86
C GLN A 235 -25.15 -2.25 6.17
N VAL A 236 -24.57 -1.98 7.33
CA VAL A 236 -25.11 -2.35 8.64
C VAL A 236 -26.02 -1.23 9.14
N ASP A 237 -27.30 -1.53 9.26
CA ASP A 237 -28.31 -0.58 9.75
C ASP A 237 -28.33 -0.55 11.28
N LEU A 238 -27.84 0.53 11.88
CA LEU A 238 -27.79 0.72 13.34
C LEU A 238 -29.18 0.75 14.01
N SER A 239 -30.26 0.94 13.25
CA SER A 239 -31.63 0.91 13.79
C SER A 239 -32.18 -0.52 13.97
N ARG A 240 -31.52 -1.52 13.38
CA ARG A 240 -31.92 -2.93 13.45
C ARG A 240 -31.07 -3.71 14.46
N PRO A 241 -31.60 -4.80 15.03
CA PRO A 241 -30.82 -5.66 15.93
C PRO A 241 -29.51 -6.13 15.29
N LEU A 242 -28.41 -6.02 16.04
CA LEU A 242 -27.05 -6.37 15.62
C LEU A 242 -26.53 -7.53 16.45
N CYS A 243 -25.80 -8.44 15.82
CA CYS A 243 -25.05 -9.48 16.50
C CYS A 243 -23.62 -9.53 15.96
N GLY A 244 -22.62 -9.39 16.84
CA GLY A 244 -21.21 -9.51 16.48
C GLY A 244 -20.73 -10.95 16.56
N THR A 245 -19.86 -11.35 15.63
CA THR A 245 -19.10 -12.60 15.67
C THR A 245 -17.65 -12.34 15.32
N CYS A 246 -16.75 -13.21 15.78
CA CYS A 246 -15.36 -13.20 15.34
C CYS A 246 -14.79 -14.63 15.34
N GLY A 247 -13.53 -14.82 15.78
CA GLY A 247 -12.97 -16.16 15.97
C GLY A 247 -13.51 -16.88 17.21
N SER A 248 -13.62 -16.17 18.33
CA SER A 248 -13.90 -16.73 19.67
C SER A 248 -14.65 -15.75 20.61
N GLY A 249 -15.40 -14.79 20.07
CA GLY A 249 -16.20 -13.84 20.85
C GLY A 249 -15.46 -12.62 21.44
N VAL A 250 -14.12 -12.59 21.42
CA VAL A 250 -13.32 -11.50 22.00
C VAL A 250 -13.45 -10.22 21.17
N THR A 251 -12.91 -10.21 19.94
CA THR A 251 -12.85 -8.98 19.12
C THR A 251 -14.21 -8.49 18.62
N ALA A 252 -15.26 -9.33 18.62
CA ALA A 252 -16.64 -8.95 18.30
C ALA A 252 -17.15 -7.76 19.13
N CYS A 253 -16.58 -7.59 20.33
CA CYS A 253 -16.94 -6.50 21.24
C CYS A 253 -16.48 -5.12 20.76
N HIS A 254 -15.59 -5.01 19.76
CA HIS A 254 -15.30 -3.74 19.09
C HIS A 254 -16.53 -3.19 18.37
N MET A 255 -17.23 -4.05 17.62
CA MET A 255 -18.48 -3.65 16.95
C MET A 255 -19.54 -3.26 17.98
N VAL A 256 -19.64 -3.97 19.10
CA VAL A 256 -20.59 -3.64 20.18
C VAL A 256 -20.27 -2.28 20.82
N LEU A 257 -19.00 -2.00 21.09
CA LEU A 257 -18.57 -0.70 21.60
C LEU A 257 -18.83 0.42 20.58
N ALA A 258 -18.48 0.21 19.31
CA ALA A 258 -18.73 1.17 18.24
C ALA A 258 -20.24 1.44 18.06
N ALA A 259 -21.07 0.41 18.05
CA ALA A 259 -22.53 0.53 17.98
C ALA A 259 -23.08 1.30 19.19
N HIS A 260 -22.58 1.01 20.40
CA HIS A 260 -22.94 1.75 21.62
C HIS A 260 -22.62 3.24 21.49
N LEU A 261 -21.43 3.59 21.01
CA LEU A 261 -21.00 4.98 20.78
C LEU A 261 -21.85 5.68 19.71
N CYS A 262 -22.38 4.93 18.74
CA CYS A 262 -23.29 5.42 17.70
C CYS A 262 -24.76 5.47 18.13
N GLY A 263 -25.08 5.16 19.39
CA GLY A 263 -26.46 5.20 19.91
C GLY A 263 -27.25 3.91 19.76
N ALA A 264 -26.61 2.79 19.42
CA ALA A 264 -27.20 1.46 19.30
C ALA A 264 -26.65 0.49 20.39
N PRO A 265 -27.02 0.67 21.68
CA PRO A 265 -26.40 -0.03 22.81
C PRO A 265 -26.82 -1.50 22.98
N GLY A 266 -27.74 -2.00 22.14
CA GLY A 266 -28.36 -3.32 22.26
C GLY A 266 -27.73 -4.42 21.41
N ALA A 267 -26.54 -4.18 20.84
CA ALA A 267 -25.84 -5.18 20.04
C ALA A 267 -25.46 -6.42 20.87
N SER A 268 -25.79 -7.60 20.35
CA SER A 268 -25.45 -8.88 20.97
C SER A 268 -24.12 -9.43 20.44
N VAL A 269 -23.58 -10.47 21.09
CA VAL A 269 -22.43 -11.24 20.62
C VAL A 269 -22.83 -12.71 20.46
N TYR A 270 -22.47 -13.32 19.35
CA TYR A 270 -22.46 -14.76 19.20
C TYR A 270 -21.16 -15.31 19.81
N ASP A 271 -21.28 -15.84 21.01
CA ASP A 271 -20.14 -16.08 21.89
C ASP A 271 -19.22 -17.20 21.38
N GLY A 272 -19.78 -18.33 20.94
CA GLY A 272 -19.01 -19.41 20.33
C GLY A 272 -18.41 -19.05 18.97
N SER A 273 -18.93 -18.00 18.32
CA SER A 273 -18.31 -17.34 17.17
C SER A 273 -17.99 -18.30 16.00
N TRP A 274 -17.03 -17.95 15.13
CA TRP A 274 -16.64 -18.79 14.00
C TRP A 274 -16.20 -20.19 14.41
N TYR A 275 -15.52 -20.34 15.56
CA TYR A 275 -15.04 -21.64 15.98
C TYR A 275 -16.17 -22.64 16.28
N GLU A 276 -17.18 -22.23 17.06
CA GLU A 276 -18.37 -23.05 17.29
C GLU A 276 -19.13 -23.28 15.99
N TRP A 277 -19.30 -22.23 15.17
CA TRP A 277 -20.00 -22.34 13.89
C TRP A 277 -19.36 -23.38 12.98
N PHE A 278 -18.06 -23.26 12.72
CA PHE A 278 -17.33 -24.19 11.87
C PHE A 278 -17.40 -25.63 12.40
N THR A 279 -17.42 -25.81 13.72
CA THR A 279 -17.46 -27.14 14.36
C THR A 279 -18.83 -27.81 14.24
N ARG A 280 -19.92 -27.04 14.26
CA ARG A 280 -21.30 -27.55 14.38
C ARG A 280 -22.15 -27.39 13.12
N ALA A 281 -21.88 -26.37 12.31
CA ALA A 281 -22.67 -26.05 11.13
C ALA A 281 -22.48 -27.09 10.03
N PRO A 282 -23.53 -27.39 9.25
CA PRO A 282 -23.38 -28.30 8.13
C PRO A 282 -22.52 -27.65 7.02
N PRO A 283 -21.78 -28.44 6.20
CA PRO A 283 -20.81 -27.91 5.25
C PRO A 283 -21.36 -26.89 4.23
N GLU A 284 -22.65 -26.96 3.89
CA GLU A 284 -23.38 -25.99 3.06
C GLU A 284 -23.48 -24.60 3.68
N HIS A 285 -23.43 -24.49 5.01
CA HIS A 285 -23.46 -23.24 5.76
C HIS A 285 -22.05 -22.72 6.10
N ILE A 286 -21.03 -23.23 5.41
CA ILE A 286 -19.66 -22.71 5.44
C ILE A 286 -19.40 -22.06 4.09
N ILE A 287 -19.47 -20.72 4.04
CA ILE A 287 -19.25 -19.95 2.81
C ILE A 287 -17.77 -19.58 2.73
N SER A 288 -17.10 -20.00 1.65
CA SER A 288 -15.67 -19.77 1.43
C SER A 288 -15.37 -19.72 -0.06
N GLU A 289 -14.61 -18.70 -0.49
CA GLU A 289 -14.15 -18.57 -1.87
C GLU A 289 -13.15 -19.66 -2.26
N ALA A 290 -12.39 -20.21 -1.30
CA ALA A 290 -11.41 -21.26 -1.56
C ALA A 290 -12.06 -22.60 -1.97
N ASN A 291 -13.35 -22.80 -1.67
CA ASN A 291 -14.07 -24.05 -1.94
C ASN A 291 -15.02 -23.97 -3.15
N GLY A 292 -14.93 -22.92 -3.97
CA GLY A 292 -15.69 -22.82 -5.23
C GLY A 292 -17.22 -22.71 -5.08
N LYS A 293 -17.75 -22.41 -3.88
CA LYS A 293 -19.18 -22.14 -3.69
C LYS A 293 -19.47 -20.67 -4.04
N PRO A 294 -20.20 -20.38 -5.13
CA PRO A 294 -20.49 -19.01 -5.54
C PRO A 294 -21.43 -18.31 -4.54
N HIS A 295 -21.29 -16.98 -4.43
CA HIS A 295 -22.18 -16.09 -3.67
C HIS A 295 -23.59 -16.09 -4.27
N HIS A 296 -24.43 -17.07 -3.93
CA HIS A 296 -25.86 -17.01 -4.24
C HIS A 296 -26.58 -16.21 -3.15
N THR A 297 -26.72 -14.90 -3.35
CA THR A 297 -27.92 -14.09 -3.02
C THR A 297 -27.69 -12.63 -3.41
N ARG A 298 -28.71 -12.04 -4.04
CA ARG A 298 -28.80 -10.62 -4.37
C ARG A 298 -28.73 -9.81 -3.07
N GLY A 299 -27.65 -9.08 -2.82
CA GLY A 299 -27.53 -8.21 -1.64
C GLY A 299 -26.13 -7.74 -1.26
N CYS A 300 -25.06 -8.43 -1.68
CA CYS A 300 -23.70 -7.96 -1.45
C CYS A 300 -23.38 -6.77 -2.38
N VAL A 301 -23.47 -5.54 -1.87
CA VAL A 301 -22.99 -4.34 -2.58
C VAL A 301 -21.65 -3.95 -1.96
N TYR A 302 -20.64 -3.83 -2.82
CA TYR A 302 -19.24 -3.57 -2.49
C TYR A 302 -18.95 -2.06 -2.51
N PHE A 303 -18.29 -1.54 -1.47
CA PHE A 303 -17.49 -0.31 -1.47
C PHE A 303 -16.19 -0.58 -0.69
N PRO A 304 -14.99 -0.31 -1.26
CA PRO A 304 -13.73 -0.62 -0.61
C PRO A 304 -13.38 0.46 0.43
N VAL A 305 -13.16 0.04 1.67
CA VAL A 305 -12.27 0.71 2.63
C VAL A 305 -11.14 -0.28 2.88
N ALA A 306 -9.96 0.07 2.37
CA ALA A 306 -8.77 -0.76 2.29
C ALA A 306 -8.31 -1.26 3.66
N HIS A 307 -8.05 -2.56 3.84
CA HIS A 307 -6.85 -3.18 4.44
C HIS A 307 -7.16 -4.64 4.83
N ALA A 308 -6.28 -5.56 4.39
CA ALA A 308 -6.26 -7.00 4.65
C ALA A 308 -5.08 -7.34 5.61
N PRO A 309 -4.52 -8.56 5.78
CA PRO A 309 -4.91 -9.96 5.45
C PRO A 309 -4.46 -10.96 6.60
N SER A 310 -3.44 -11.85 6.50
CA SER A 310 -3.18 -13.29 6.13
C SER A 310 -3.03 -14.44 7.19
N SER A 311 -3.86 -15.50 7.25
CA SER A 311 -3.56 -16.98 7.22
C SER A 311 -2.63 -17.80 8.20
N SER A 312 -3.09 -19.04 8.57
CA SER A 312 -2.47 -20.27 9.17
C SER A 312 -1.20 -20.89 8.51
N HIS A 313 -0.50 -21.96 8.96
CA HIS A 313 -0.42 -22.78 10.20
C HIS A 313 0.95 -23.51 10.27
N ARG A 314 1.50 -23.55 11.49
CA ARG A 314 2.07 -24.70 12.24
C ARG A 314 2.89 -25.67 11.39
N LEU A 315 4.21 -25.78 11.40
CA LEU A 315 5.25 -25.48 12.38
C LEU A 315 6.23 -24.40 11.87
N ASN A 316 5.86 -23.74 10.77
CA ASN A 316 6.44 -22.51 10.22
C ASN A 316 6.00 -21.24 11.00
N CYS A 317 5.26 -21.39 12.11
CA CYS A 317 4.54 -20.31 12.79
C CYS A 317 5.38 -19.38 13.69
N ALA A 318 6.60 -19.74 14.10
CA ALA A 318 7.39 -18.87 15.00
C ALA A 318 8.16 -17.76 14.25
N LEU A 319 8.74 -18.08 13.08
CA LEU A 319 9.47 -17.13 12.22
C LEU A 319 8.54 -16.30 11.30
N LEU A 320 7.37 -16.83 10.93
CA LEU A 320 6.32 -16.06 10.21
C LEU A 320 5.55 -15.08 11.11
N ASN A 321 5.49 -15.28 12.43
CA ASN A 321 4.77 -14.36 13.32
C ASN A 321 5.50 -13.04 13.58
N MET A 322 6.84 -13.03 13.65
CA MET A 322 7.56 -11.75 13.65
C MET A 322 7.41 -11.02 12.31
N ALA A 323 7.29 -11.76 11.21
CA ALA A 323 7.14 -11.22 9.86
C ALA A 323 5.76 -10.64 9.52
N ALA A 324 4.68 -11.15 10.12
CA ALA A 324 3.35 -10.56 10.01
C ALA A 324 3.23 -9.25 10.82
N GLN A 325 4.13 -9.04 11.80
CA GLN A 325 4.28 -7.80 12.57
C GLN A 325 5.33 -6.84 11.99
N THR A 326 6.23 -7.34 11.13
CA THR A 326 7.29 -6.54 10.53
C THR A 326 6.73 -5.72 9.39
N ARG A 327 6.63 -4.41 9.58
CA ARG A 327 6.21 -3.48 8.53
C ARG A 327 7.16 -3.59 7.34
N ALA A 328 6.62 -3.67 6.12
CA ALA A 328 7.44 -3.66 4.92
C ALA A 328 8.20 -2.33 4.73
N LEU A 329 7.71 -1.25 5.34
CA LEU A 329 8.40 0.03 5.43
C LEU A 329 8.68 0.39 6.89
N VAL A 330 9.89 0.88 7.15
CA VAL A 330 10.26 1.52 8.43
C VAL A 330 10.71 2.95 8.16
N SER A 331 10.34 3.87 9.06
CA SER A 331 10.76 5.27 8.98
C SER A 331 12.22 5.45 9.38
N SER A 332 12.87 6.49 8.87
CA SER A 332 14.19 6.96 9.32
C SER A 332 14.29 7.18 10.83
N GLU A 333 13.23 7.71 11.45
CA GLU A 333 13.16 8.04 12.86
C GLU A 333 13.22 6.75 13.70
N TRP A 334 12.39 5.76 13.34
CA TRP A 334 12.44 4.43 13.95
C TRP A 334 13.83 3.80 13.86
N LEU A 335 14.48 3.86 12.69
CA LEU A 335 15.82 3.28 12.52
C LEU A 335 16.88 4.06 13.32
N ALA A 336 16.78 5.39 13.35
CA ALA A 336 17.66 6.23 14.15
C ALA A 336 17.52 5.94 15.65
N ASP A 337 16.29 5.75 16.13
CA ASP A 337 16.03 5.32 17.51
C ASP A 337 16.60 3.92 17.78
N ALA A 338 16.47 2.99 16.84
CA ALA A 338 17.06 1.65 16.98
C ALA A 338 18.60 1.71 17.08
N ILE A 339 19.26 2.54 16.28
CA ILE A 339 20.71 2.77 16.35
C ILE A 339 21.08 3.42 17.69
N LYS A 340 20.36 4.47 18.10
CA LYS A 340 20.60 5.20 19.36
C LYS A 340 20.47 4.29 20.58
N ASN A 341 19.50 3.37 20.56
CA ASN A 341 19.27 2.38 21.62
C ASN A 341 20.16 1.11 21.47
N LYS A 342 21.15 1.12 20.57
CA LYS A 342 22.11 0.03 20.36
C LYS A 342 21.44 -1.31 20.02
N LEU A 343 20.35 -1.26 19.26
CA LEU A 343 19.62 -2.46 18.83
C LEU A 343 20.24 -3.12 17.60
N VAL A 344 21.08 -2.40 16.84
CA VAL A 344 21.80 -2.95 15.67
C VAL A 344 22.84 -3.97 16.14
N GLY A 345 22.73 -5.19 15.64
CA GLY A 345 23.49 -6.35 16.09
C GLY A 345 22.95 -7.65 15.50
N PRO A 346 23.09 -8.81 16.16
CA PRO A 346 22.63 -10.10 15.62
C PRO A 346 21.13 -10.15 15.30
N LYS A 347 20.30 -9.40 16.04
CA LYS A 347 18.83 -9.39 15.91
C LYS A 347 18.31 -8.31 14.95
N LEU A 348 19.10 -7.30 14.61
CA LEU A 348 18.75 -6.23 13.67
C LEU A 348 19.98 -5.85 12.85
N ARG A 349 19.92 -6.06 11.53
CA ARG A 349 20.99 -5.71 10.59
C ARG A 349 20.48 -4.68 9.58
N ILE A 350 21.37 -3.77 9.19
CA ILE A 350 21.09 -2.75 8.17
C ILE A 350 21.91 -3.11 6.95
N LEU A 351 21.30 -3.06 5.77
CA LEU A 351 21.97 -3.33 4.50
C LEU A 351 21.87 -2.12 3.58
N ASP A 352 23.01 -1.62 3.14
CA ASP A 352 23.09 -0.75 1.97
C ASP A 352 23.06 -1.64 0.74
N THR A 353 22.02 -1.49 -0.07
CA THR A 353 21.77 -2.32 -1.27
C THR A 353 21.98 -1.53 -2.55
N SER A 354 22.68 -0.41 -2.48
CA SER A 354 22.82 0.53 -3.59
C SER A 354 23.39 -0.15 -4.83
N TRP A 355 22.68 0.01 -5.94
CA TRP A 355 23.09 -0.47 -7.25
C TRP A 355 22.67 0.54 -8.31
N TYR A 356 23.52 0.77 -9.31
CA TYR A 356 23.25 1.73 -10.37
C TYR A 356 23.47 1.10 -11.75
N LEU A 357 22.76 1.65 -12.74
CA LEU A 357 23.07 1.36 -14.14
C LEU A 357 24.48 1.85 -14.48
N ALA A 358 25.25 1.04 -15.21
CA ALA A 358 26.65 1.33 -15.57
C ALA A 358 26.87 2.72 -16.20
N LYS A 359 25.88 3.27 -16.91
CA LYS A 359 25.93 4.58 -17.57
C LYS A 359 25.95 5.77 -16.58
N THR A 360 25.66 5.57 -15.30
CA THR A 360 25.62 6.63 -14.27
C THR A 360 27.00 7.04 -13.76
N LYS A 361 28.07 6.26 -14.05
CA LYS A 361 29.44 6.47 -13.54
C LYS A 361 29.55 6.56 -12.00
N ARG A 362 28.53 6.12 -11.27
CA ARG A 362 28.54 6.01 -9.80
C ARG A 362 28.99 4.60 -9.41
N VAL A 363 29.80 4.50 -8.36
CA VAL A 363 30.32 3.22 -7.86
C VAL A 363 29.77 2.99 -6.45
N PRO A 364 28.76 2.13 -6.27
CA PRO A 364 28.08 1.97 -5.00
C PRO A 364 29.00 1.60 -3.82
N LYS A 365 29.98 0.71 -4.06
CA LYS A 365 30.96 0.29 -3.03
C LYS A 365 31.80 1.46 -2.53
N ASP A 366 32.22 2.34 -3.42
CA ASP A 366 33.03 3.51 -3.06
C ASP A 366 32.19 4.53 -2.30
N GLU A 367 30.92 4.72 -2.70
CA GLU A 367 29.98 5.60 -1.98
C GLU A 367 29.70 5.08 -0.56
N PHE A 368 29.47 3.77 -0.43
CA PHE A 368 29.30 3.11 0.86
C PHE A 368 30.55 3.30 1.76
N ALA A 369 31.76 3.07 1.21
CA ALA A 369 33.00 3.24 1.97
C ALA A 369 33.22 4.69 2.46
N GLN A 370 32.68 5.68 1.76
CA GLN A 370 32.77 7.09 2.16
C GLN A 370 31.71 7.47 3.20
N LYS A 371 30.46 7.04 3.02
CA LYS A 371 29.36 7.35 3.93
C LYS A 371 28.22 6.33 3.82
N HIS A 372 27.80 5.80 4.95
CA HIS A 372 26.64 4.92 5.07
C HIS A 372 25.95 5.08 6.43
N ILE A 373 24.79 4.45 6.58
CA ILE A 373 24.06 4.43 7.87
C ILE A 373 24.87 3.63 8.90
N PRO A 374 25.10 4.14 10.13
CA PRO A 374 25.89 3.44 11.14
C PRO A 374 25.45 2.01 11.39
N GLY A 375 26.40 1.07 11.34
CA GLY A 375 26.16 -0.36 11.53
C GLY A 375 25.65 -1.10 10.29
N ALA A 376 25.53 -0.42 9.14
CA ALA A 376 25.17 -1.08 7.88
C ALA A 376 26.30 -1.93 7.30
N SER A 377 25.93 -2.95 6.54
CA SER A 377 26.82 -3.71 5.66
C SER A 377 26.40 -3.53 4.20
N PHE A 378 27.35 -3.61 3.28
CA PHE A 378 27.04 -3.51 1.84
C PHE A 378 26.55 -4.85 1.30
N PHE A 379 25.38 -4.85 0.67
CA PHE A 379 24.83 -5.97 -0.09
C PHE A 379 25.00 -5.67 -1.58
N ASP A 380 25.87 -6.44 -2.22
CA ASP A 380 26.16 -6.35 -3.64
C ASP A 380 25.20 -7.25 -4.43
N LEU A 381 24.26 -6.61 -5.12
CA LEU A 381 23.25 -7.29 -5.94
C LEU A 381 23.87 -8.07 -7.11
N ASP A 382 24.98 -7.59 -7.66
CA ASP A 382 25.68 -8.26 -8.75
C ASP A 382 26.38 -9.51 -8.21
N GLU A 383 27.03 -9.44 -7.05
CA GLU A 383 27.65 -10.61 -6.43
C GLU A 383 26.62 -11.64 -5.97
N CYS A 384 25.50 -11.21 -5.40
CA CYS A 384 24.41 -12.08 -4.97
C CYS A 384 23.44 -12.45 -6.12
N SER A 385 23.99 -12.91 -7.25
CA SER A 385 23.24 -13.33 -8.44
C SER A 385 23.75 -14.66 -9.01
N ASP A 386 23.00 -15.25 -9.94
CA ASP A 386 23.47 -16.41 -10.70
C ASP A 386 24.49 -16.00 -11.77
N LYS A 387 25.76 -16.20 -11.45
CA LYS A 387 26.91 -15.91 -12.33
C LYS A 387 27.01 -16.85 -13.53
N SER A 388 26.26 -17.95 -13.57
CA SER A 388 26.23 -18.87 -14.72
C SER A 388 25.24 -18.44 -15.80
N SER A 389 24.32 -17.54 -15.48
CA SER A 389 23.33 -17.04 -16.43
C SER A 389 23.94 -16.05 -17.42
N LYS A 390 23.42 -16.06 -18.65
CA LYS A 390 23.69 -15.06 -19.69
C LYS A 390 22.88 -13.77 -19.54
N TYR A 391 22.06 -13.68 -18.49
CA TYR A 391 21.21 -12.54 -18.18
C TYR A 391 21.60 -11.95 -16.82
N ASP A 392 21.61 -10.63 -16.72
CA ASP A 392 22.01 -9.93 -15.50
C ASP A 392 20.99 -10.12 -14.37
N HIS A 393 21.47 -10.12 -13.12
CA HIS A 393 20.68 -10.11 -11.87
C HIS A 393 19.71 -11.29 -11.68
N MET A 394 19.90 -12.36 -12.44
CA MET A 394 19.14 -13.60 -12.25
C MET A 394 19.36 -14.10 -10.83
N LEU A 395 18.28 -14.63 -10.24
CA LEU A 395 18.27 -15.09 -8.86
C LEU A 395 19.40 -16.10 -8.59
N PRO A 396 20.16 -15.94 -7.49
CA PRO A 396 21.15 -16.93 -7.08
C PRO A 396 20.47 -18.23 -6.65
N THR A 397 21.24 -19.31 -6.54
CA THR A 397 20.75 -20.54 -5.91
C THR A 397 20.50 -20.31 -4.41
N PRO A 398 19.61 -21.08 -3.75
CA PRO A 398 19.38 -20.95 -2.31
C PRO A 398 20.65 -21.10 -1.48
N SER A 399 21.58 -21.97 -1.90
CA SER A 399 22.87 -22.18 -1.23
C SER A 399 23.85 -21.04 -1.45
N HIS A 400 23.80 -20.35 -2.59
CA HIS A 400 24.57 -19.14 -2.81
C HIS A 400 24.00 -17.99 -1.97
N PHE A 401 22.69 -17.74 -2.02
CA PHE A 401 22.04 -16.71 -1.23
C PHE A 401 22.31 -16.88 0.27
N SER A 402 22.16 -18.12 0.79
CA SER A 402 22.45 -18.43 2.20
C SER A 402 23.87 -18.02 2.56
N ARG A 403 24.89 -18.61 1.92
CA ARG A 403 26.31 -18.28 2.21
C ARG A 403 26.60 -16.78 2.14
N TYR A 404 26.02 -16.09 1.16
CA TYR A 404 26.21 -14.65 0.97
C TYR A 404 25.68 -13.83 2.16
N VAL A 405 24.45 -14.10 2.62
CA VAL A 405 23.84 -13.32 3.72
C VAL A 405 24.35 -13.73 5.10
N GLU A 406 24.83 -14.98 5.25
CA GLU A 406 25.51 -15.44 6.46
C GLU A 406 26.74 -14.59 6.76
N ASP A 407 27.55 -14.27 5.74
CA ASP A 407 28.74 -13.40 5.85
C ASP A 407 28.39 -11.94 6.17
N LEU A 408 27.14 -11.54 5.95
CA LEU A 408 26.58 -10.23 6.36
C LEU A 408 25.97 -10.26 7.78
N GLY A 409 26.16 -11.37 8.51
CA GLY A 409 25.70 -11.55 9.88
C GLY A 409 24.20 -11.79 10.04
N ILE A 410 23.54 -12.18 8.96
CA ILE A 410 22.09 -12.39 8.93
C ILE A 410 21.83 -13.85 9.27
N GLY A 411 21.11 -14.05 10.38
CA GLY A 411 20.59 -15.37 10.75
C GLY A 411 19.10 -15.46 10.46
N SER A 412 18.54 -16.65 10.64
CA SER A 412 17.12 -16.91 10.34
C SER A 412 16.14 -16.02 11.13
N ASP A 413 16.56 -15.50 12.28
CA ASP A 413 15.81 -14.65 13.22
C ASP A 413 16.23 -13.16 13.23
N THR A 414 17.07 -12.74 12.29
CA THR A 414 17.51 -11.34 12.17
C THR A 414 16.42 -10.49 11.49
N HIS A 415 16.07 -9.34 12.04
CA HIS A 415 15.35 -8.30 11.28
C HIS A 415 16.33 -7.56 10.36
N VAL A 416 16.07 -7.56 9.06
CA VAL A 416 16.92 -6.90 8.05
C VAL A 416 16.24 -5.60 7.59
N VAL A 417 16.92 -4.47 7.69
CA VAL A 417 16.47 -3.20 7.12
C VAL A 417 17.33 -2.88 5.90
N VAL A 418 16.73 -2.88 4.72
CA VAL A 418 17.41 -2.56 3.46
C VAL A 418 17.15 -1.11 3.07
N TYR A 419 18.18 -0.44 2.56
CA TYR A 419 18.05 0.88 1.96
C TYR A 419 18.95 1.00 0.74
N ASP A 420 18.78 2.06 -0.04
CA ASP A 420 19.73 2.46 -1.07
C ASP A 420 19.84 3.99 -1.12
N THR A 421 20.76 4.47 -1.97
CA THR A 421 21.14 5.87 -2.09
C THR A 421 20.54 6.56 -3.32
N SER A 422 19.39 6.05 -3.78
CA SER A 422 18.60 6.63 -4.87
C SER A 422 17.96 7.98 -4.49
N ASP A 423 17.94 8.93 -5.44
CA ASP A 423 17.25 10.21 -5.28
C ASP A 423 15.72 10.09 -5.32
N PHE A 424 15.20 8.94 -5.79
CA PHE A 424 13.78 8.61 -5.72
C PHE A 424 13.34 8.11 -4.34
N GLY A 425 14.29 7.83 -3.44
CA GLY A 425 14.06 7.24 -2.12
C GLY A 425 14.31 5.73 -2.07
N ALA A 426 14.05 5.02 -3.16
CA ALA A 426 14.47 3.64 -3.35
C ALA A 426 14.69 3.31 -4.85
N TYR A 427 15.50 2.32 -5.13
CA TYR A 427 15.74 1.78 -6.48
C TYR A 427 16.05 0.28 -6.49
N SER A 428 17.05 -0.16 -5.71
CA SER A 428 17.48 -1.56 -5.64
C SER A 428 17.06 -2.23 -4.33
N SER A 429 16.80 -1.46 -3.27
CA SER A 429 16.36 -1.98 -1.98
C SER A 429 15.06 -2.81 -2.04
N PRO A 430 14.03 -2.47 -2.86
CA PRO A 430 12.85 -3.34 -2.97
C PRO A 430 13.16 -4.71 -3.57
N ARG A 431 14.19 -4.80 -4.44
CA ARG A 431 14.64 -6.09 -5.00
C ARG A 431 15.25 -6.97 -3.92
N VAL A 432 16.13 -6.42 -3.08
CA VAL A 432 16.74 -7.19 -1.98
C VAL A 432 15.70 -7.57 -0.92
N TRP A 433 14.78 -6.66 -0.58
CA TRP A 433 13.63 -6.96 0.26
C TRP A 433 12.81 -8.14 -0.29
N TRP A 434 12.50 -8.12 -1.59
CA TRP A 434 11.78 -9.20 -2.24
C TRP A 434 12.58 -10.51 -2.27
N MET A 435 13.89 -10.46 -2.50
CA MET A 435 14.77 -11.64 -2.49
C MET A 435 14.77 -12.32 -1.12
N PHE A 436 14.90 -11.58 -0.02
CA PHE A 436 14.80 -12.18 1.33
C PHE A 436 13.48 -12.92 1.52
N ARG A 437 12.36 -12.31 1.13
CA ARG A 437 11.03 -12.94 1.22
C ARG A 437 10.88 -14.16 0.32
N LEU A 438 11.38 -14.07 -0.91
CA LEU A 438 11.43 -15.17 -1.86
C LEU A 438 12.20 -16.37 -1.30
N PHE A 439 13.29 -16.12 -0.60
CA PHE A 439 14.11 -17.14 0.08
C PHE A 439 13.62 -17.48 1.50
N GLY A 440 12.36 -17.16 1.81
CA GLY A 440 11.68 -17.61 3.04
C GLY A 440 11.93 -16.76 4.28
N HIS A 441 12.59 -15.60 4.14
CA HIS A 441 12.90 -14.71 5.24
C HIS A 441 12.05 -13.44 5.17
N ASN A 442 10.99 -13.39 5.98
CA ASN A 442 10.02 -12.30 5.96
C ASN A 442 10.31 -11.19 6.99
N LEU A 443 11.32 -11.36 7.84
CA LEU A 443 11.80 -10.35 8.79
C LEU A 443 12.63 -9.28 8.08
N VAL A 444 12.05 -8.60 7.10
CA VAL A 444 12.76 -7.65 6.25
C VAL A 444 11.89 -6.41 5.93
N SER A 445 12.48 -5.23 6.08
CA SER A 445 11.84 -3.93 5.83
C SER A 445 12.69 -3.09 4.88
N VAL A 446 12.05 -2.26 4.08
CA VAL A 446 12.69 -1.19 3.30
C VAL A 446 12.67 0.10 4.14
N LEU A 447 13.78 0.83 4.19
CA LEU A 447 13.83 2.15 4.80
C LEU A 447 13.08 3.16 3.92
N ASP A 448 11.99 3.74 4.42
CA ASP A 448 11.12 4.61 3.65
C ASP A 448 11.79 5.93 3.25
N GLY A 449 12.06 6.05 1.95
CA GLY A 449 12.85 7.11 1.33
C GLY A 449 14.36 7.05 1.55
N GLY A 450 14.86 5.90 2.00
CA GLY A 450 16.27 5.51 1.92
C GLY A 450 17.25 6.52 2.51
N MET A 451 18.44 6.60 1.91
CA MET A 451 19.49 7.52 2.37
C MET A 451 19.09 9.00 2.19
N LYS A 452 18.25 9.31 1.19
CA LYS A 452 17.77 10.67 0.94
C LYS A 452 17.04 11.24 2.15
N ASN A 453 16.06 10.51 2.68
CA ASN A 453 15.33 10.94 3.88
C ASN A 453 16.19 10.85 5.14
N TRP A 454 17.05 9.84 5.26
CA TRP A 454 17.99 9.74 6.37
C TRP A 454 18.81 11.02 6.55
N LEU A 455 19.37 11.52 5.44
CA LEU A 455 20.13 12.77 5.41
C LEU A 455 19.25 14.00 5.61
N ALA A 456 18.07 14.05 5.00
CA ALA A 456 17.14 15.18 5.15
C ALA A 456 16.70 15.38 6.60
N ASN A 457 16.57 14.30 7.36
CA ASN A 457 16.23 14.31 8.78
C ASN A 457 17.43 14.55 9.72
N GLY A 458 18.62 14.80 9.17
CA GLY A 458 19.82 15.14 9.94
C GLY A 458 20.40 13.96 10.74
N HIS A 459 20.10 12.72 10.36
CA HIS A 459 20.63 11.54 11.04
C HIS A 459 22.11 11.28 10.67
N PRO A 460 22.90 10.69 11.59
CA PRO A 460 24.34 10.54 11.41
C PRO A 460 24.69 9.52 10.31
N VAL A 461 25.83 9.72 9.68
CA VAL A 461 26.45 8.78 8.73
C VAL A 461 27.88 8.50 9.14
N THR A 462 28.43 7.37 8.70
CA THR A 462 29.80 6.96 9.05
C THR A 462 30.53 6.38 7.84
N PRO A 463 31.87 6.53 7.75
CA PRO A 463 32.71 5.71 6.88
C PRO A 463 33.17 4.40 7.55
N GLU A 464 32.89 4.22 8.85
CA GLU A 464 33.43 3.10 9.63
C GLU A 464 32.82 1.76 9.20
N HIS A 465 33.68 0.87 8.73
CA HIS A 465 33.25 -0.47 8.32
C HIS A 465 32.99 -1.37 9.53
N CYS A 466 31.78 -1.92 9.62
CA CYS A 466 31.45 -2.99 10.57
C CYS A 466 31.41 -4.33 9.83
N LYS A 467 32.37 -5.22 10.15
CA LYS A 467 32.33 -6.61 9.71
C LYS A 467 31.56 -7.45 10.75
N PRO A 468 30.34 -7.92 10.45
CA PRO A 468 29.60 -8.76 11.37
C PRO A 468 30.22 -10.15 11.51
N GLU A 469 29.91 -10.81 12.63
CA GLU A 469 30.15 -12.24 12.77
C GLU A 469 29.20 -13.03 11.87
N ARG A 470 29.74 -14.04 11.20
CA ARG A 470 28.96 -14.94 10.35
C ARG A 470 27.91 -15.66 11.19
N ARG A 471 26.68 -15.77 10.68
CA ARG A 471 25.57 -16.47 11.35
C ARG A 471 24.91 -17.47 10.41
N ASP A 472 24.22 -18.47 10.94
CA ASP A 472 23.57 -19.51 10.13
C ASP A 472 22.25 -19.02 9.53
N PHE A 473 22.10 -19.18 8.20
CA PHE A 473 20.91 -18.81 7.46
C PHE A 473 20.50 -19.95 6.52
N ARG A 474 19.21 -20.31 6.54
CA ARG A 474 18.68 -21.34 5.65
C ARG A 474 17.66 -20.75 4.68
N ALA A 475 18.09 -20.48 3.45
CA ALA A 475 17.20 -20.05 2.39
C ALA A 475 16.23 -21.17 1.97
N THR A 476 14.94 -20.82 1.85
CA THR A 476 13.90 -21.68 1.26
C THR A 476 13.25 -20.93 0.10
N LEU A 477 13.59 -21.31 -1.13
CA LEU A 477 13.07 -20.66 -2.34
C LEU A 477 11.59 -20.98 -2.58
N ASN A 478 10.76 -19.95 -2.65
CA ASN A 478 9.40 -20.06 -3.17
C ASN A 478 9.37 -19.87 -4.68
N ALA A 479 9.61 -20.95 -5.43
CA ALA A 479 9.65 -20.92 -6.89
C ALA A 479 8.36 -20.41 -7.55
N SER A 480 7.20 -20.50 -6.88
CA SER A 480 5.92 -20.04 -7.43
C SER A 480 5.85 -18.52 -7.67
N TRP A 481 6.69 -17.74 -6.99
CA TRP A 481 6.79 -16.29 -7.13
C TRP A 481 7.70 -15.84 -8.27
N VAL A 482 8.43 -16.78 -8.88
CA VAL A 482 9.31 -16.52 -10.01
C VAL A 482 8.58 -16.96 -11.27
N LYS A 483 8.54 -16.08 -12.27
CA LYS A 483 8.02 -16.41 -13.59
C LYS A 483 9.14 -16.52 -14.59
N THR A 484 8.97 -17.41 -15.54
CA THR A 484 9.92 -17.66 -16.63
C THR A 484 9.43 -17.02 -17.93
N TYR A 485 10.29 -17.03 -18.94
CA TYR A 485 9.91 -16.70 -20.31
C TYR A 485 8.72 -17.54 -20.79
N GLU A 486 8.71 -18.84 -20.50
CA GLU A 486 7.63 -19.75 -20.89
C GLU A 486 6.29 -19.35 -20.26
N ASP A 487 6.28 -18.98 -18.98
CA ASP A 487 5.06 -18.50 -18.29
C ASP A 487 4.48 -17.25 -18.97
N ILE A 488 5.35 -16.31 -19.38
CA ILE A 488 4.93 -15.09 -20.06
C ILE A 488 4.39 -15.41 -21.46
N LEU A 489 5.06 -16.30 -22.19
CA LEU A 489 4.62 -16.74 -23.52
C LEU A 489 3.27 -17.44 -23.47
N GLU A 490 3.03 -18.30 -22.48
CA GLU A 490 1.73 -18.91 -22.24
C GLU A 490 0.68 -17.84 -21.91
N ASN A 491 1.00 -16.91 -21.01
CA ASN A 491 0.07 -15.88 -20.58
C ASN A 491 -0.33 -14.89 -21.68
N ILE A 492 0.52 -14.65 -22.68
CA ILE A 492 0.14 -13.86 -23.88
C ILE A 492 -1.05 -14.49 -24.60
N ASN A 493 -1.11 -15.83 -24.64
CA ASN A 493 -2.19 -16.56 -25.28
C ASN A 493 -3.41 -16.66 -24.35
N THR A 494 -3.21 -16.99 -23.08
CA THR A 494 -4.31 -17.26 -22.15
C THR A 494 -4.96 -16.00 -21.58
N LYS A 495 -4.20 -14.90 -21.46
CA LYS A 495 -4.61 -13.60 -20.87
C LYS A 495 -5.20 -13.71 -19.46
N GLN A 496 -4.83 -14.76 -18.72
CA GLN A 496 -5.34 -15.04 -17.38
C GLN A 496 -4.76 -14.07 -16.35
N VAL A 497 -3.50 -13.67 -16.53
CA VAL A 497 -2.73 -12.84 -15.60
C VAL A 497 -2.35 -11.51 -16.23
N GLN A 498 -2.40 -10.43 -15.43
CA GLN A 498 -1.93 -9.12 -15.85
C GLN A 498 -0.42 -9.03 -15.61
N VAL A 499 0.34 -8.43 -16.52
CA VAL A 499 1.77 -8.22 -16.34
C VAL A 499 2.09 -6.74 -16.35
N VAL A 500 2.65 -6.23 -15.26
CA VAL A 500 3.00 -4.81 -15.10
C VAL A 500 4.49 -4.62 -15.27
N ASP A 501 4.89 -3.76 -16.20
CA ASP A 501 6.26 -3.40 -16.50
C ASP A 501 6.65 -2.07 -15.82
N ALA A 502 7.66 -2.13 -14.95
CA ALA A 502 8.11 -1.01 -14.13
C ALA A 502 9.11 -0.04 -14.81
N ARG A 503 9.44 -0.23 -16.09
CA ARG A 503 10.37 0.63 -16.84
C ARG A 503 9.76 2.00 -17.16
N SER A 504 10.60 2.95 -17.58
CA SER A 504 10.11 4.23 -18.10
C SER A 504 9.20 4.00 -19.31
N ALA A 505 8.19 4.88 -19.47
CA ALA A 505 7.25 4.81 -20.57
C ALA A 505 7.95 4.82 -21.94
N GLY A 506 9.03 5.60 -22.08
CA GLY A 506 9.79 5.65 -23.33
C GLY A 506 10.47 4.32 -23.68
N ARG A 507 11.06 3.64 -22.69
CA ARG A 507 11.68 2.32 -22.86
C ARG A 507 10.65 1.23 -23.17
N PHE A 508 9.52 1.28 -22.50
CA PHE A 508 8.39 0.36 -22.72
C PHE A 508 7.78 0.54 -24.13
N ARG A 509 7.56 1.79 -24.55
CA ARG A 509 6.97 2.12 -25.85
C ARG A 509 7.93 1.93 -27.01
N GLY A 510 9.24 1.85 -26.77
CA GLY A 510 10.22 1.77 -27.86
C GLY A 510 10.75 3.12 -28.35
N THR A 511 10.44 4.22 -27.66
CA THR A 511 10.84 5.58 -28.08
C THR A 511 12.11 6.08 -27.41
N GLU A 512 12.59 5.41 -26.35
CA GLU A 512 13.85 5.70 -25.67
C GLU A 512 14.72 4.44 -25.64
N PRO A 513 16.05 4.56 -25.80
CA PRO A 513 16.94 3.40 -25.83
C PRO A 513 16.99 2.67 -24.49
N GLU A 514 17.23 1.36 -24.55
CA GLU A 514 17.56 0.58 -23.37
C GLU A 514 18.98 0.90 -22.86
N PRO A 515 19.25 0.78 -21.54
CA PRO A 515 20.59 0.97 -21.00
C PRO A 515 21.61 -0.04 -21.56
N ARG A 516 21.16 -1.22 -22.00
CA ARG A 516 21.99 -2.29 -22.57
C ARG A 516 22.02 -2.16 -24.09
N ASP A 517 23.20 -2.15 -24.67
CA ASP A 517 23.37 -1.86 -26.10
C ASP A 517 22.90 -3.03 -27.00
N ASP A 518 22.77 -4.24 -26.44
CA ASP A 518 22.31 -5.45 -27.12
C ASP A 518 20.79 -5.72 -26.99
N VAL A 519 20.05 -4.81 -26.34
CA VAL A 519 18.60 -4.89 -26.14
C VAL A 519 17.94 -3.67 -26.76
N ARG A 520 16.90 -3.87 -27.59
CA ARG A 520 16.12 -2.73 -28.12
C ARG A 520 14.92 -2.43 -27.23
N PRO A 521 14.44 -1.17 -27.21
CA PRO A 521 13.28 -0.81 -26.41
C PRO A 521 11.98 -1.30 -27.07
N GLY A 522 10.97 -1.49 -26.23
CA GLY A 522 9.71 -2.15 -26.59
C GLY A 522 9.16 -2.94 -25.41
N HIS A 523 8.08 -3.68 -25.65
CA HIS A 523 7.42 -4.52 -24.66
C HIS A 523 6.79 -5.76 -25.33
N PHE A 524 6.35 -6.71 -24.51
CA PHE A 524 5.62 -7.89 -24.96
C PHE A 524 4.11 -7.68 -24.91
N PRO A 525 3.32 -8.36 -25.78
CA PRO A 525 1.87 -8.17 -25.84
C PRO A 525 1.17 -8.30 -24.49
N GLY A 526 0.24 -7.39 -24.22
CA GLY A 526 -0.58 -7.41 -23.01
C GLY A 526 0.09 -6.89 -21.74
N ALA A 527 1.36 -6.46 -21.81
CA ALA A 527 2.01 -5.78 -20.70
C ALA A 527 1.40 -4.38 -20.44
N ILE A 528 1.34 -3.98 -19.18
CA ILE A 528 0.83 -2.68 -18.71
C ILE A 528 2.01 -1.90 -18.14
N ASN A 529 2.23 -0.65 -18.57
CA ASN A 529 3.36 0.13 -18.06
C ASN A 529 3.00 0.93 -16.81
N MET A 530 3.77 0.75 -15.75
CA MET A 530 3.71 1.58 -14.53
C MET A 530 5.13 1.96 -14.11
N PRO A 531 5.69 3.09 -14.60
CA PRO A 531 7.06 3.48 -14.30
C PRO A 531 7.32 3.56 -12.79
N PHE A 532 8.37 2.87 -12.31
CA PHE A 532 8.63 2.77 -10.87
C PHE A 532 8.72 4.12 -10.11
N PRO A 533 9.17 5.26 -10.69
CA PRO A 533 9.20 6.53 -9.97
C PRO A 533 7.81 7.00 -9.53
N SER A 534 6.74 6.55 -10.20
CA SER A 534 5.37 6.91 -9.85
C SER A 534 4.95 6.42 -8.46
N PHE A 535 5.55 5.34 -7.94
CA PHE A 535 5.24 4.79 -6.62
C PHE A 535 5.79 5.63 -5.45
N TRP A 536 6.62 6.63 -5.75
CA TRP A 536 7.28 7.48 -4.75
C TRP A 536 6.82 8.93 -4.88
N GLU A 537 6.83 9.63 -3.76
CA GLU A 537 6.62 11.07 -3.71
C GLU A 537 7.91 11.85 -3.99
N ALA A 538 7.79 13.16 -4.23
CA ALA A 538 8.95 14.04 -4.37
C ALA A 538 9.83 14.05 -3.09
N SER A 539 9.21 13.82 -1.92
CA SER A 539 9.90 13.64 -0.64
C SER A 539 10.87 12.45 -0.68
N GLY A 540 10.60 11.45 -1.54
CA GLY A 540 11.29 10.15 -1.56
C GLY A 540 10.54 9.08 -0.76
N LYS A 541 9.51 9.42 0.00
CA LYS A 541 8.68 8.41 0.68
C LYS A 541 7.80 7.66 -0.30
N GLN A 542 7.46 6.42 0.01
CA GLN A 542 6.46 5.69 -0.76
C GLN A 542 5.11 6.41 -0.62
N ARG A 543 4.37 6.50 -1.72
CA ARG A 543 3.01 7.05 -1.66
C ARG A 543 2.13 6.25 -0.70
N ASP A 544 1.16 6.93 -0.10
CA ASP A 544 0.16 6.30 0.75
C ASP A 544 -0.70 5.27 -0.03
N THR A 545 -1.42 4.44 0.73
CA THR A 545 -2.23 3.35 0.14
C THR A 545 -3.37 3.84 -0.75
N GLU A 546 -3.92 5.04 -0.52
CA GLU A 546 -4.98 5.58 -1.38
C GLU A 546 -4.41 5.98 -2.74
N SER A 547 -3.31 6.71 -2.73
CA SER A 547 -2.56 7.14 -3.90
C SER A 547 -2.03 5.95 -4.71
N LEU A 548 -1.49 4.92 -4.05
CA LEU A 548 -1.05 3.69 -4.70
C LEU A 548 -2.22 2.96 -5.37
N ALA A 549 -3.36 2.80 -4.67
CA ALA A 549 -4.54 2.15 -5.24
C ALA A 549 -5.06 2.90 -6.48
N GLN A 550 -5.04 4.23 -6.42
CA GLN A 550 -5.42 5.07 -7.54
C GLN A 550 -4.46 4.91 -8.73
N LEU A 551 -3.14 4.84 -8.51
CA LEU A 551 -2.16 4.58 -9.57
C LEU A 551 -2.39 3.24 -10.29
N PHE A 552 -2.65 2.16 -9.56
CA PHE A 552 -2.97 0.86 -10.18
C PHE A 552 -4.26 0.93 -11.01
N LYS A 553 -5.29 1.61 -10.48
CA LYS A 553 -6.57 1.80 -11.16
C LYS A 553 -6.41 2.62 -12.45
N GLU A 554 -5.65 3.71 -12.41
CA GLU A 554 -5.38 4.58 -13.57
C GLU A 554 -4.59 3.85 -14.66
N ALA A 555 -3.64 3.00 -14.26
CA ALA A 555 -2.91 2.14 -15.18
C ALA A 555 -3.77 1.01 -15.79
N GLY A 556 -5.02 0.85 -15.35
CA GLY A 556 -5.91 -0.22 -15.81
C GLY A 556 -5.57 -1.59 -15.23
N VAL A 557 -4.86 -1.65 -14.10
CA VAL A 557 -4.54 -2.89 -13.39
C VAL A 557 -5.63 -3.20 -12.38
N ASP A 558 -6.31 -4.33 -12.57
CA ASP A 558 -7.30 -4.86 -11.64
C ASP A 558 -6.60 -5.68 -10.54
N LEU A 559 -6.43 -5.10 -9.36
CA LEU A 559 -5.76 -5.76 -8.24
C LEU A 559 -6.51 -7.00 -7.69
N GLU A 560 -7.78 -7.22 -8.04
CA GLU A 560 -8.50 -8.46 -7.70
C GLU A 560 -8.16 -9.63 -8.64
N ARG A 561 -7.48 -9.35 -9.76
CA ARG A 561 -7.00 -10.36 -10.70
C ARG A 561 -5.53 -10.71 -10.43
N PRO A 562 -5.08 -11.91 -10.83
CA PRO A 562 -3.66 -12.26 -10.76
C PRO A 562 -2.78 -11.20 -11.45
N LEU A 563 -1.64 -10.90 -10.83
CA LEU A 563 -0.70 -9.87 -11.25
C LEU A 563 0.74 -10.39 -11.15
N TRP A 564 1.50 -10.21 -12.23
CA TRP A 564 2.95 -10.39 -12.29
C TRP A 564 3.63 -9.06 -12.57
N ALA A 565 4.86 -8.90 -12.09
CA ALA A 565 5.69 -7.72 -12.31
C ALA A 565 6.88 -8.06 -13.22
N SER A 566 7.28 -7.11 -14.07
CA SER A 566 8.45 -7.18 -14.93
C SER A 566 9.13 -5.82 -15.01
N CYS A 567 10.33 -5.77 -15.59
CA CYS A 567 11.03 -4.53 -15.91
C CYS A 567 12.13 -4.80 -16.95
N GLY A 568 13.32 -4.22 -16.78
CA GLY A 568 14.49 -4.53 -17.60
C GLY A 568 15.19 -5.84 -17.23
N SER A 569 15.39 -6.10 -15.94
CA SER A 569 16.19 -7.25 -15.43
C SER A 569 15.78 -7.65 -14.00
N GLY A 570 14.48 -7.66 -13.69
CA GLY A 570 13.95 -8.06 -12.40
C GLY A 570 14.09 -7.06 -11.22
N VAL A 571 14.96 -6.04 -11.31
CA VAL A 571 15.21 -5.10 -10.20
C VAL A 571 14.04 -4.15 -9.94
N THR A 572 13.69 -3.29 -10.89
CA THR A 572 12.63 -2.27 -10.66
C THR A 572 11.22 -2.87 -10.63
N ALA A 573 11.04 -4.11 -11.10
CA ALA A 573 9.79 -4.87 -10.96
C ALA A 573 9.36 -5.00 -9.50
N CYS A 574 10.32 -5.10 -8.57
CA CYS A 574 10.04 -5.24 -7.14
C CYS A 574 9.41 -3.98 -6.51
N HIS A 575 9.40 -2.83 -7.19
CA HIS A 575 8.61 -1.68 -6.77
C HIS A 575 7.11 -1.91 -6.94
N VAL A 576 6.70 -2.56 -8.04
CA VAL A 576 5.31 -2.97 -8.26
C VAL A 576 4.91 -3.97 -7.18
N VAL A 577 5.79 -4.92 -6.87
CA VAL A 577 5.57 -5.91 -5.80
C VAL A 577 5.42 -5.23 -4.44
N LEU A 578 6.30 -4.29 -4.09
CA LEU A 578 6.23 -3.56 -2.82
C LEU A 578 4.97 -2.70 -2.73
N ALA A 579 4.62 -1.97 -3.79
CA ALA A 579 3.40 -1.16 -3.84
C ALA A 579 2.14 -2.03 -3.71
N ALA A 580 2.06 -3.14 -4.45
CA ALA A 580 0.95 -4.08 -4.35
C ALA A 580 0.90 -4.74 -2.96
N TYR A 581 2.06 -5.03 -2.35
CA TYR A 581 2.15 -5.54 -0.99
C TYR A 581 1.55 -4.57 0.04
N GLN A 582 1.82 -3.26 -0.06
CA GLN A 582 1.21 -2.24 0.79
C GLN A 582 -0.31 -2.18 0.66
N LEU A 583 -0.84 -2.56 -0.51
CA LEU A 583 -2.28 -2.67 -0.77
C LEU A 583 -2.89 -4.00 -0.34
N GLY A 584 -2.10 -4.90 0.27
CA GLY A 584 -2.56 -6.22 0.74
C GLY A 584 -2.38 -7.36 -0.27
N HIS A 585 -1.76 -7.12 -1.43
CA HIS A 585 -1.51 -8.12 -2.47
C HIS A 585 -0.10 -8.71 -2.31
N HIS A 586 0.06 -9.64 -1.38
CA HIS A 586 1.37 -10.17 -0.99
C HIS A 586 2.00 -11.20 -1.93
N GLY A 587 1.24 -11.69 -2.91
CA GLY A 587 1.63 -12.79 -3.81
C GLY A 587 2.01 -12.37 -5.23
N VAL A 588 2.34 -11.09 -5.47
CA VAL A 588 2.76 -10.63 -6.80
C VAL A 588 4.07 -11.31 -7.19
N CYS A 589 4.04 -12.02 -8.32
CA CYS A 589 5.19 -12.75 -8.85
C CYS A 589 6.07 -11.83 -9.71
N VAL A 590 7.35 -12.16 -9.87
CA VAL A 590 8.29 -11.41 -10.71
C VAL A 590 8.75 -12.27 -11.88
N TYR A 591 8.66 -11.74 -13.10
CA TYR A 591 9.37 -12.29 -14.24
C TYR A 591 10.85 -11.92 -14.15
N ASP A 592 11.68 -12.87 -13.70
CA ASP A 592 13.07 -12.60 -13.31
C ASP A 592 13.94 -12.15 -14.49
N GLY A 593 13.88 -12.89 -15.60
CA GLY A 593 14.60 -12.55 -16.84
C GLY A 593 14.13 -11.23 -17.47
N SER A 594 12.87 -10.85 -17.22
CA SER A 594 12.32 -9.54 -17.60
C SER A 594 12.52 -9.21 -19.10
N TRP A 595 12.48 -7.94 -19.48
CA TRP A 595 12.64 -7.52 -20.88
C TRP A 595 13.96 -7.98 -21.51
N SER A 596 15.06 -8.02 -20.74
CA SER A 596 16.36 -8.41 -21.28
C SER A 596 16.39 -9.87 -21.75
N GLU A 597 15.75 -10.78 -21.01
CA GLU A 597 15.57 -12.16 -21.48
C GLU A 597 14.56 -12.22 -22.63
N TRP A 598 13.39 -11.58 -22.46
CA TRP A 598 12.32 -11.63 -23.44
C TRP A 598 12.80 -11.21 -24.84
N TYR A 599 13.42 -10.04 -24.94
CA TYR A 599 13.92 -9.51 -26.21
C TYR A 599 14.93 -10.45 -26.89
N LYS A 600 15.75 -11.17 -26.11
CA LYS A 600 16.77 -12.09 -26.64
C LYS A 600 16.21 -13.45 -27.06
N ARG A 601 15.01 -13.82 -26.62
CA ARG A 601 14.41 -15.15 -26.86
C ARG A 601 13.16 -15.13 -27.71
N ALA A 602 12.35 -14.08 -27.58
CA ALA A 602 11.06 -13.97 -28.23
C ALA A 602 11.21 -13.82 -29.74
N SER A 603 10.32 -14.47 -30.47
CA SER A 603 10.17 -14.22 -31.90
C SER A 603 9.76 -12.76 -32.15
N PRO A 604 10.20 -12.13 -33.25
CA PRO A 604 9.96 -10.70 -33.52
C PRO A 604 8.49 -10.26 -33.48
N GLU A 605 7.54 -11.15 -33.77
CA GLU A 605 6.10 -10.88 -33.69
C GLU A 605 5.59 -10.59 -32.28
N TYR A 606 6.32 -11.00 -31.24
CA TYR A 606 6.01 -10.73 -29.84
C TYR A 606 6.79 -9.54 -29.27
N ILE A 607 7.44 -8.74 -30.13
CA ILE A 607 8.15 -7.52 -29.76
C ILE A 607 7.36 -6.33 -30.30
N ILE A 608 6.72 -5.58 -29.40
CA ILE A 608 5.98 -4.37 -29.73
C ILE A 608 6.87 -3.17 -29.45
N SER A 609 7.16 -2.38 -30.49
CA SER A 609 7.96 -1.16 -30.38
C SER A 609 7.39 -0.09 -31.31
N GLU A 610 7.02 1.07 -30.76
CA GLU A 610 6.54 2.22 -31.52
C GLU A 610 7.67 2.94 -32.27
N GLY A 611 8.92 2.71 -31.85
CA GLY A 611 10.11 3.26 -32.52
C GLY A 611 10.47 2.54 -33.82
N GLU A 612 10.01 1.30 -34.01
CA GLU A 612 10.24 0.50 -35.21
C GLU A 612 8.91 0.24 -35.93
N GLY A 613 8.49 1.14 -36.81
CA GLY A 613 7.21 1.00 -37.51
C GLY A 613 7.12 -0.29 -38.33
N LYS A 614 6.30 -1.27 -37.90
CA LYS A 614 5.75 -2.34 -38.77
C LYS A 614 4.37 -2.86 -38.32
N ASN A 615 3.39 -2.59 -39.20
CA ASN A 615 2.40 -3.51 -39.79
C ASN A 615 1.66 -4.53 -38.92
N ARG A 616 0.46 -4.12 -38.44
CA ARG A 616 -0.65 -5.03 -38.12
C ARG A 616 -1.32 -5.49 -39.42
N ARG A 617 -1.00 -6.68 -39.94
CA ARG A 617 -1.90 -7.44 -40.85
C ARG A 617 -1.71 -8.95 -40.71
N GLN A 618 -2.86 -9.61 -40.57
CA GLN A 618 -3.17 -11.02 -40.83
C GLN A 618 -2.83 -12.05 -39.74
N SER A 619 -3.82 -12.37 -38.92
CA SER A 619 -4.50 -13.67 -39.01
C SER A 619 -5.71 -13.67 -38.06
N GLU A 620 -6.92 -13.59 -38.60
CA GLU A 620 -8.06 -14.36 -38.09
C GLU A 620 -9.18 -14.34 -39.12
N GLY A 621 -9.79 -15.51 -39.30
CA GLY A 621 -10.62 -15.91 -40.41
C GLY A 621 -11.92 -15.11 -40.57
N SER A 622 -12.31 -15.00 -41.82
CA SER A 622 -13.64 -14.64 -42.29
C SER A 622 -14.75 -15.46 -41.62
N VAL A 623 -15.69 -14.79 -40.96
CA VAL A 623 -17.10 -15.21 -40.88
C VAL A 623 -17.97 -13.98 -41.14
N SER A 624 -18.78 -14.08 -42.18
CA SER A 624 -19.76 -13.09 -42.62
C SER A 624 -20.98 -13.08 -41.70
N ILE A 625 -21.39 -11.91 -41.20
CA ILE A 625 -22.82 -11.58 -40.99
C ILE A 625 -23.02 -10.10 -41.35
N SER A 626 -23.91 -9.88 -42.30
CA SER A 626 -24.54 -8.62 -42.69
C SER A 626 -25.44 -8.08 -41.58
N ASP A 627 -25.32 -6.80 -41.23
CA ASP A 627 -26.41 -5.84 -41.44
C ASP A 627 -26.05 -4.43 -40.97
N ALA A 628 -26.57 -3.45 -41.71
CA ALA A 628 -26.13 -2.06 -41.75
C ALA A 628 -26.76 -1.17 -40.67
N GLY A 629 -25.91 -0.29 -40.09
CA GLY A 629 -26.33 0.97 -39.47
C GLY A 629 -25.46 2.11 -40.03
N LYS A 630 -26.06 3.01 -40.81
CA LYS A 630 -25.40 4.10 -41.55
C LYS A 630 -24.66 5.07 -40.61
N LEU A 631 -23.34 5.20 -40.75
CA LEU A 631 -22.55 6.33 -40.27
C LEU A 631 -22.00 7.11 -41.47
N ALA A 632 -22.04 8.44 -41.38
CA ALA A 632 -21.51 9.37 -42.38
C ALA A 632 -20.04 9.05 -42.74
N PRO A 633 -19.57 9.37 -43.97
CA PRO A 633 -18.23 9.02 -44.41
C PRO A 633 -17.17 9.68 -43.51
N LYS A 634 -16.32 8.87 -42.88
CA LYS A 634 -15.14 9.33 -42.14
C LYS A 634 -14.28 10.19 -43.05
N GLN A 635 -14.09 11.47 -42.69
CA GLN A 635 -13.15 12.34 -43.38
C GLN A 635 -11.74 11.74 -43.28
N THR A 636 -10.99 11.80 -44.38
CA THR A 636 -9.60 11.30 -44.38
C THR A 636 -8.69 12.27 -43.61
N LEU A 637 -7.66 11.77 -42.93
CA LEU A 637 -6.67 12.57 -42.21
C LEU A 637 -6.09 13.72 -43.06
N ARG A 638 -5.83 13.43 -44.35
CA ARG A 638 -5.32 14.42 -45.30
C ARG A 638 -6.30 15.58 -45.53
N GLN A 639 -7.60 15.32 -45.52
CA GLN A 639 -8.64 16.35 -45.63
C GLN A 639 -8.70 17.20 -44.35
N LEU A 640 -8.61 16.58 -43.17
CA LEU A 640 -8.60 17.28 -41.87
C LEU A 640 -7.41 18.24 -41.75
N LEU A 641 -6.19 17.78 -42.03
CA LEU A 641 -4.99 18.63 -41.99
C LEU A 641 -5.00 19.74 -43.05
N SER A 642 -5.63 19.47 -44.20
CA SER A 642 -5.85 20.51 -45.23
C SER A 642 -6.85 21.58 -44.77
N GLN A 643 -7.87 21.20 -44.00
CA GLN A 643 -8.83 22.13 -43.40
C GLN A 643 -8.17 22.96 -42.29
N GLU A 644 -7.40 22.35 -41.39
CA GLU A 644 -6.61 23.04 -40.36
C GLU A 644 -5.68 24.09 -41.01
N ARG A 645 -5.00 23.72 -42.10
CA ARG A 645 -4.17 24.67 -42.86
C ARG A 645 -4.96 25.83 -43.44
N LYS A 646 -6.15 25.56 -43.99
CA LYS A 646 -7.02 26.60 -44.54
C LYS A 646 -7.53 27.52 -43.43
N ALA A 647 -7.89 26.97 -42.27
CA ALA A 647 -8.31 27.72 -41.10
C ALA A 647 -7.18 28.62 -40.58
N TRP A 648 -5.96 28.08 -40.42
CA TRP A 648 -4.78 28.85 -40.02
C TRP A 648 -4.46 30.01 -40.99
N ARG A 649 -4.52 29.77 -42.30
CA ARG A 649 -4.30 30.84 -43.30
C ARG A 649 -5.37 31.93 -43.27
N LYS A 650 -6.59 31.58 -42.87
CA LYS A 650 -7.70 32.53 -42.72
C LYS A 650 -7.56 33.38 -41.46
N ASP A 651 -7.17 32.76 -40.35
CA ASP A 651 -7.12 33.38 -39.04
C ASP A 651 -6.03 32.71 -38.17
N HIS A 652 -4.92 33.42 -37.97
CA HIS A 652 -3.88 33.07 -36.99
C HIS A 652 -3.47 34.31 -36.18
N PRO A 653 -3.04 34.15 -34.92
CA PRO A 653 -2.61 35.28 -34.10
C PRO A 653 -1.36 35.95 -34.68
N PHE A 654 -1.24 37.27 -34.50
CA PHE A 654 -0.11 38.05 -35.00
C PHE A 654 1.23 37.49 -34.49
N GLY A 655 2.19 37.32 -35.40
CA GLY A 655 3.54 36.83 -35.10
C GLY A 655 3.69 35.31 -34.96
N PHE A 656 2.60 34.54 -34.94
CA PHE A 656 2.67 33.08 -34.95
C PHE A 656 2.87 32.53 -36.36
N VAL A 657 3.63 31.45 -36.45
CA VAL A 657 3.84 30.69 -37.70
C VAL A 657 3.40 29.25 -37.49
N ALA A 658 2.73 28.67 -38.48
CA ALA A 658 2.48 27.23 -38.58
C ALA A 658 2.36 26.85 -40.06
N VAL A 659 3.33 26.10 -40.58
CA VAL A 659 3.40 25.71 -41.99
C VAL A 659 3.80 24.25 -42.16
N PRO A 660 3.14 23.46 -43.02
CA PRO A 660 3.59 22.11 -43.35
C PRO A 660 4.98 22.12 -43.99
N THR A 661 5.81 21.13 -43.67
CA THR A 661 7.15 20.98 -44.24
C THR A 661 7.08 20.39 -45.66
N LYS A 662 8.23 20.33 -46.33
CA LYS A 662 8.40 19.63 -47.61
C LYS A 662 9.21 18.35 -47.41
N ASN A 663 8.81 17.30 -48.08
CA ASN A 663 9.58 16.07 -48.22
C ASN A 663 10.83 16.32 -49.11
N PRO A 664 11.83 15.43 -49.08
CA PRO A 664 13.04 15.55 -49.92
C PRO A 664 12.76 15.65 -51.43
N ASP A 665 11.63 15.09 -51.89
CA ASP A 665 11.17 15.16 -53.28
C ASP A 665 10.43 16.47 -53.62
N GLY A 666 10.36 17.41 -52.68
CA GLY A 666 9.67 18.70 -52.83
C GLY A 666 8.15 18.64 -52.60
N THR A 667 7.57 17.46 -52.39
CA THR A 667 6.14 17.32 -52.08
C THR A 667 5.82 17.82 -50.67
N MET A 668 4.59 18.29 -50.46
CA MET A 668 4.20 18.84 -49.16
C MET A 668 3.87 17.73 -48.16
N ASN A 669 4.52 17.77 -47.00
CA ASN A 669 4.27 16.86 -45.88
C ASN A 669 3.26 17.49 -44.91
N LEU A 670 2.01 17.06 -44.98
CA LEU A 670 0.96 17.56 -44.11
C LEU A 670 1.07 17.03 -42.67
N MET A 671 1.87 16.00 -42.42
CA MET A 671 2.04 15.38 -41.09
C MET A 671 3.05 16.10 -40.22
N ASN A 672 3.93 16.92 -40.81
CA ASN A 672 5.00 17.60 -40.10
C ASN A 672 4.92 19.09 -40.37
N TRP A 673 4.76 19.90 -39.33
CA TRP A 673 4.65 21.34 -39.45
C TRP A 673 5.78 22.04 -38.69
N GLU A 674 6.32 23.09 -39.30
CA GLU A 674 7.19 24.05 -38.66
C GLU A 674 6.34 25.18 -38.09
N CYS A 675 6.47 25.40 -36.80
CA CYS A 675 5.75 26.42 -36.06
C CYS A 675 6.73 27.39 -35.39
N ALA A 676 6.26 28.62 -35.14
CA ALA A 676 6.97 29.59 -34.33
C ALA A 676 5.99 30.35 -33.43
N ILE A 677 6.36 30.51 -32.16
CA ILE A 677 5.56 31.20 -31.15
C ILE A 677 6.32 32.46 -30.70
N PRO A 678 5.75 33.66 -30.84
CA PRO A 678 6.37 34.87 -30.30
C PRO A 678 6.25 34.88 -28.76
N GLY A 679 7.23 35.44 -28.07
CA GLY A 679 7.12 35.72 -26.65
C GLY A 679 6.00 36.72 -26.35
N LYS A 680 5.16 36.42 -25.35
CA LYS A 680 4.03 37.29 -24.97
C LYS A 680 4.56 38.62 -24.41
N LYS A 681 3.98 39.74 -24.87
CA LYS A 681 4.34 41.09 -24.40
C LYS A 681 4.10 41.22 -22.90
N GLY A 682 5.00 41.88 -22.19
CA GLY A 682 4.95 42.06 -20.74
C GLY A 682 5.44 40.85 -19.93
N THR A 683 6.00 39.83 -20.58
CA THR A 683 6.49 38.60 -19.93
C THR A 683 8.00 38.45 -20.05
N LEU A 684 8.58 37.50 -19.30
CA LEU A 684 10.02 37.18 -19.38
C LEU A 684 10.47 36.70 -20.76
N TRP A 685 9.51 36.25 -21.58
CA TRP A 685 9.72 35.68 -22.91
C TRP A 685 9.64 36.74 -24.01
N GLU A 686 9.23 37.98 -23.68
CA GLU A 686 9.09 39.07 -24.63
C GLU A 686 10.36 39.28 -25.47
N GLY A 687 10.17 39.50 -26.78
CA GLY A 687 11.25 39.72 -27.74
C GLY A 687 11.82 38.45 -28.37
N GLY A 688 11.52 37.26 -27.84
CA GLY A 688 11.91 35.98 -28.46
C GLY A 688 10.91 35.46 -29.50
N LEU A 689 11.39 34.66 -30.46
CA LEU A 689 10.60 33.88 -31.40
C LEU A 689 11.02 32.40 -31.32
N TYR A 690 10.18 31.58 -30.70
CA TYR A 690 10.52 30.21 -30.33
C TYR A 690 10.00 29.22 -31.38
N LYS A 691 10.91 28.56 -32.08
CA LYS A 691 10.60 27.60 -33.15
C LYS A 691 10.32 26.22 -32.58
N LEU A 692 9.31 25.54 -33.11
CA LEU A 692 8.96 24.18 -32.72
C LEU A 692 8.45 23.37 -33.92
N ARG A 693 8.63 22.05 -33.88
CA ARG A 693 7.98 21.12 -34.81
C ARG A 693 6.71 20.55 -34.20
N MET A 694 5.63 20.56 -34.98
CA MET A 694 4.35 19.93 -34.67
C MET A 694 4.17 18.70 -35.57
N LEU A 695 4.08 17.52 -34.94
CA LEU A 695 4.08 16.22 -35.62
C LEU A 695 2.73 15.55 -35.41
N PHE A 696 1.98 15.35 -36.49
CA PHE A 696 0.69 14.66 -36.48
C PHE A 696 0.89 13.15 -36.65
N LYS A 697 0.08 12.36 -35.95
CA LYS A 697 0.04 10.90 -36.05
C LYS A 697 -1.04 10.46 -37.05
N ASP A 698 -0.96 9.21 -37.51
CA ASP A 698 -1.92 8.63 -38.49
C ASP A 698 -3.36 8.52 -37.96
N ASP A 699 -3.54 8.58 -36.64
CA ASP A 699 -4.83 8.52 -35.95
C ASP A 699 -5.36 9.90 -35.53
N TYR A 700 -4.66 11.00 -35.87
CA TYR A 700 -5.16 12.36 -35.65
C TYR A 700 -6.53 12.57 -36.32
N PRO A 701 -7.49 13.26 -35.68
CA PRO A 701 -7.41 14.00 -34.42
C PRO A 701 -7.74 13.18 -33.16
N SER A 702 -7.83 11.85 -33.25
CA SER A 702 -8.05 11.01 -32.05
C SER A 702 -6.93 11.22 -31.03
N SER A 703 -5.70 11.29 -31.53
CA SER A 703 -4.50 11.61 -30.76
C SER A 703 -4.01 13.03 -31.06
N PRO A 704 -3.48 13.77 -30.06
CA PRO A 704 -2.90 15.08 -30.24
C PRO A 704 -1.62 15.02 -31.09
N PRO A 705 -1.26 16.13 -31.75
CA PRO A 705 0.05 16.25 -32.35
C PRO A 705 1.13 16.41 -31.27
N LYS A 706 2.34 15.93 -31.53
CA LYS A 706 3.49 16.16 -30.66
C LYS A 706 4.16 17.48 -31.00
N CYS A 707 4.32 18.36 -30.01
CA CYS A 707 5.01 19.65 -30.16
C CYS A 707 6.41 19.60 -29.52
N LYS A 708 7.43 20.06 -30.24
CA LYS A 708 8.83 20.02 -29.79
C LYS A 708 9.61 21.27 -30.19
N PHE A 709 10.11 22.02 -29.23
CA PHE A 709 10.99 23.17 -29.46
C PHE A 709 12.32 22.74 -30.08
N GLU A 710 12.73 23.46 -31.12
CA GLU A 710 13.99 23.24 -31.82
C GLU A 710 14.70 24.57 -32.14
N PRO A 711 15.82 24.87 -31.45
CA PRO A 711 16.45 24.08 -30.39
C PRO A 711 15.61 24.05 -29.09
N PRO A 712 15.86 23.07 -28.18
CA PRO A 712 15.19 23.01 -26.88
C PRO A 712 15.39 24.29 -26.05
N ILE A 713 14.39 24.59 -25.21
CA ILE A 713 14.39 25.77 -24.34
C ILE A 713 14.41 25.36 -22.87
N PHE A 714 14.98 26.20 -22.02
CA PHE A 714 14.98 26.05 -20.57
C PHE A 714 13.61 26.46 -20.01
N HIS A 715 12.77 25.49 -19.63
CA HIS A 715 11.42 25.73 -19.13
C HIS A 715 10.90 24.55 -18.27
N PRO A 716 10.21 24.76 -17.13
CA PRO A 716 9.77 23.67 -16.25
C PRO A 716 8.96 22.58 -16.94
N ASN A 717 8.13 22.93 -17.93
CA ASN A 717 7.27 21.98 -18.68
C ASN A 717 7.75 21.67 -20.10
N VAL A 718 9.04 21.87 -20.41
CA VAL A 718 9.64 21.44 -21.69
C VAL A 718 10.74 20.45 -21.39
N TYR A 719 10.64 19.21 -21.85
CA TYR A 719 11.67 18.20 -21.64
C TYR A 719 13.02 18.67 -22.21
N PRO A 720 14.17 18.14 -21.72
CA PRO A 720 15.48 18.40 -22.34
C PRO A 720 15.55 18.06 -23.84
N SER A 721 14.67 17.18 -24.32
CA SER A 721 14.49 16.87 -25.74
C SER A 721 13.85 17.99 -26.55
N GLY A 722 13.28 19.01 -25.91
CA GLY A 722 12.45 20.07 -26.50
C GLY A 722 10.95 19.73 -26.53
N THR A 723 10.55 18.49 -26.21
CA THR A 723 9.12 18.09 -26.22
C THR A 723 8.34 18.88 -25.18
N VAL A 724 7.18 19.40 -25.55
CA VAL A 724 6.31 20.18 -24.66
C VAL A 724 5.41 19.25 -23.84
N CYS A 725 5.39 19.43 -22.52
CA CYS A 725 4.42 18.82 -21.61
C CYS A 725 3.29 19.81 -21.35
N LEU A 726 2.13 19.57 -21.96
CA LEU A 726 0.93 20.40 -21.84
C LEU A 726 -0.27 19.47 -21.89
N SER A 727 -1.25 19.63 -20.99
CA SER A 727 -2.37 18.69 -20.86
C SER A 727 -3.21 18.54 -22.14
N ILE A 728 -3.34 19.61 -22.94
CA ILE A 728 -3.99 19.58 -24.26
C ILE A 728 -3.14 18.92 -25.35
N LEU A 729 -1.97 18.38 -25.03
CA LEU A 729 -1.12 17.59 -25.92
C LEU A 729 -0.97 16.14 -25.42
N GLU A 730 -1.78 15.73 -24.45
CA GLU A 730 -1.79 14.39 -23.86
C GLU A 730 -3.15 13.72 -24.03
N GLU A 731 -3.15 12.49 -24.54
CA GLU A 731 -4.36 11.72 -24.92
C GLU A 731 -5.29 11.48 -23.74
N ASP A 732 -4.73 11.21 -22.56
CA ASP A 732 -5.46 10.81 -21.36
C ASP A 732 -5.77 11.98 -20.41
N LYS A 733 -5.48 13.23 -20.83
CA LYS A 733 -5.76 14.44 -20.05
C LYS A 733 -6.82 15.31 -20.72
N ASP A 734 -6.42 16.47 -21.26
CA ASP A 734 -7.35 17.49 -21.75
C ASP A 734 -7.46 17.52 -23.27
N TRP A 735 -6.81 16.61 -23.99
CA TRP A 735 -6.93 16.54 -25.44
C TRP A 735 -8.37 16.27 -25.87
N ARG A 736 -8.83 17.02 -26.87
CA ARG A 736 -10.09 16.79 -27.55
C ARG A 736 -9.85 16.92 -29.05
N PRO A 737 -10.41 16.03 -29.89
CA PRO A 737 -10.25 16.12 -31.35
C PRO A 737 -10.68 17.45 -31.99
N ALA A 738 -11.46 18.27 -31.26
CA ALA A 738 -11.89 19.60 -31.69
C ALA A 738 -10.87 20.72 -31.41
N ILE A 739 -9.77 20.44 -30.70
CA ILE A 739 -8.72 21.43 -30.40
C ILE A 739 -7.90 21.69 -31.67
N THR A 740 -7.90 22.95 -32.11
CA THR A 740 -7.26 23.41 -33.34
C THR A 740 -5.76 23.69 -33.15
N ILE A 741 -5.01 23.76 -34.26
CA ILE A 741 -3.60 24.18 -34.25
C ILE A 741 -3.43 25.56 -33.58
N LYS A 742 -4.38 26.48 -33.81
CA LYS A 742 -4.44 27.80 -33.16
C LYS A 742 -4.49 27.70 -31.64
N GLN A 743 -5.36 26.87 -31.11
CA GLN A 743 -5.51 26.67 -29.67
C GLN A 743 -4.27 26.01 -29.06
N ILE A 744 -3.66 25.04 -29.76
CA ILE A 744 -2.42 24.41 -29.32
C ILE A 744 -1.31 25.45 -29.16
N LEU A 745 -1.04 26.25 -30.20
CA LEU A 745 0.08 27.20 -30.15
C LEU A 745 -0.16 28.32 -29.13
N LEU A 746 -1.40 28.77 -28.94
CA LEU A 746 -1.75 29.70 -27.87
C LEU A 746 -1.58 29.07 -26.48
N GLY A 747 -1.99 27.81 -26.29
CA GLY A 747 -1.80 27.08 -25.04
C GLY A 747 -0.32 26.92 -24.69
N ILE A 748 0.54 26.65 -25.68
CA ILE A 748 1.99 26.59 -25.48
C ILE A 748 2.54 27.99 -25.12
N GLN A 749 2.07 29.06 -25.76
CA GLN A 749 2.51 30.42 -25.41
C GLN A 749 2.15 30.77 -23.95
N GLU A 750 0.94 30.41 -23.50
CA GLU A 750 0.54 30.65 -22.12
C GLU A 750 1.35 29.82 -21.14
N LEU A 751 1.61 28.54 -21.46
CA LEU A 751 2.46 27.66 -20.66
C LEU A 751 3.86 28.25 -20.41
N LEU A 752 4.45 28.94 -21.39
CA LEU A 752 5.73 29.62 -21.20
C LEU A 752 5.66 30.67 -20.09
N ASN A 753 4.57 31.42 -20.04
CA ASN A 753 4.37 32.48 -19.05
C ASN A 753 3.93 31.92 -17.68
N GLU A 754 3.08 30.91 -17.68
CA GLU A 754 2.48 30.28 -16.50
C GLU A 754 2.83 28.78 -16.45
N PRO A 755 4.02 28.41 -15.95
CA PRO A 755 4.42 27.01 -15.90
C PRO A 755 3.57 26.20 -14.93
N ASN A 756 3.18 24.99 -15.32
CA ASN A 756 2.52 24.04 -14.44
C ASN A 756 3.55 23.36 -13.53
N ILE A 757 3.67 23.85 -12.30
CA ILE A 757 4.63 23.32 -11.32
C ILE A 757 4.25 21.93 -10.75
N GLN A 758 3.03 21.46 -10.97
CA GLN A 758 2.58 20.14 -10.50
C GLN A 758 3.07 18.99 -11.41
N ASP A 759 3.46 19.31 -12.65
CA ASP A 759 3.91 18.33 -13.63
C ASP A 759 5.17 18.82 -14.41
N PRO A 760 6.33 18.93 -13.73
CA PRO A 760 7.54 19.44 -14.35
C PRO A 760 8.20 18.39 -15.27
N ALA A 761 8.47 18.79 -16.51
CA ALA A 761 9.17 18.00 -17.51
C ALA A 761 10.71 18.20 -17.49
N GLN A 762 11.19 19.31 -16.93
CA GLN A 762 12.63 19.60 -16.80
C GLN A 762 12.99 19.95 -15.36
N ALA A 763 13.62 18.99 -14.68
CA ALA A 763 13.97 19.09 -13.25
C ALA A 763 14.84 20.31 -12.93
N GLU A 764 15.87 20.63 -13.73
CA GLU A 764 16.73 21.79 -13.49
C GLU A 764 15.92 23.10 -13.54
N ALA A 765 15.10 23.28 -14.58
CA ALA A 765 14.28 24.47 -14.74
C ALA A 765 13.24 24.60 -13.63
N TYR A 766 12.62 23.50 -13.22
CA TYR A 766 11.68 23.43 -12.10
C TYR A 766 12.34 23.77 -10.76
N THR A 767 13.46 23.12 -10.42
CA THR A 767 14.17 23.37 -9.16
C THR A 767 14.59 24.83 -9.05
N ILE A 768 15.15 25.41 -10.11
CA ILE A 768 15.55 26.82 -10.11
C ILE A 768 14.30 27.72 -10.06
N TYR A 769 13.21 27.38 -10.78
CA TYR A 769 11.94 28.13 -10.71
C TYR A 769 11.41 28.20 -9.27
N CYS A 770 11.41 27.09 -8.53
CA CYS A 770 10.86 27.00 -7.16
C CYS A 770 11.79 27.54 -6.08
N GLN A 771 13.10 27.28 -6.19
CA GLN A 771 14.07 27.58 -5.13
C GLN A 771 14.82 28.90 -5.34
N ASN A 772 14.98 29.34 -6.59
CA ASN A 772 15.73 30.55 -6.93
C ASN A 772 15.10 31.30 -8.10
N ARG A 773 13.98 31.97 -7.81
CA ARG A 773 13.20 32.70 -8.82
C ARG A 773 14.03 33.71 -9.61
N MET A 774 14.97 34.40 -8.97
CA MET A 774 15.82 35.40 -9.61
C MET A 774 16.76 34.80 -10.67
N ASP A 775 17.38 33.64 -10.39
CA ASP A 775 18.24 32.97 -11.37
C ASP A 775 17.42 32.43 -12.55
N TYR A 776 16.22 31.91 -12.28
CA TYR A 776 15.28 31.49 -13.33
C TYR A 776 14.97 32.65 -14.29
N GLU A 777 14.55 33.80 -13.75
CA GLU A 777 14.22 34.98 -14.54
C GLU A 777 15.41 35.48 -15.38
N LYS A 778 16.61 35.47 -14.79
CA LYS A 778 17.85 35.85 -15.49
C LYS A 778 18.11 34.94 -16.69
N ARG A 779 17.99 33.62 -16.52
CA ARG A 779 18.20 32.64 -17.59
C ARG A 779 17.14 32.75 -18.69
N VAL A 780 15.87 32.92 -18.32
CA VAL A 780 14.78 33.11 -19.30
C VAL A 780 14.97 34.40 -20.10
N ARG A 781 15.36 35.51 -19.47
CA ARG A 781 15.65 36.76 -20.22
C ARG A 781 16.84 36.62 -21.15
N ALA A 782 17.90 35.92 -20.75
CA ALA A 782 19.03 35.62 -21.61
C ALA A 782 18.61 34.74 -22.81
N GLN A 783 17.73 33.78 -22.55
CA GLN A 783 17.13 32.93 -23.57
C GLN A 783 16.26 33.72 -24.56
N ALA A 784 15.41 34.63 -24.08
CA ALA A 784 14.58 35.49 -24.94
C ALA A 784 15.43 36.35 -25.89
N LYS A 785 16.54 36.92 -25.40
CA LYS A 785 17.51 37.64 -26.25
C LYS A 785 18.16 36.74 -27.29
N LYS A 786 18.55 35.52 -26.91
CA LYS A 786 19.17 34.54 -27.83
C LYS A 786 18.22 34.12 -28.94
N PHE A 787 16.92 34.05 -28.65
CA PHE A 787 15.88 33.65 -29.60
C PHE A 787 15.19 34.84 -30.28
N ALA A 788 15.74 36.05 -30.19
CA ALA A 788 15.18 37.19 -30.90
C ALA A 788 15.18 36.94 -32.42
N PRO A 789 14.09 37.27 -33.13
CA PRO A 789 14.03 37.12 -34.59
C PRO A 789 15.09 38.04 -35.24
N THR A 790 15.93 37.44 -36.10
CA THR A 790 16.91 38.15 -36.95
C THR A 790 16.25 38.89 -38.09
#